data_AF-A0A9N9LAY8-F1
#
_entry.id   AF-A0A9N9LAY8-F1
#
_cell.length_a   1.000
_cell.length_b   1.000
_cell.length_c   1.000
_cell.angle_alpha   90.00
_cell.angle_beta   90.00
_cell.angle_gamma   90.00
#
_symmetry.space_group_name_H-M   'P 1'
#
loop_
_entity.id
_entity.type
_entity.pdbx_description
1 polymer ?
#
loop_
_entity_poly.entity_id
_entity_poly.type
_entity_poly.pdbx_seq_one_letter_code
_entity_poly.pdbx_strand_id
1 'polypeptide(L)'
;MAIRATMPTSTSALSFTETLSLLALSVACFAVIANTFRGDGAPLIASLAFSGIAFATSYSMIRWLGPTFMKAGLKGKDMSKVHKKEIPETMGAVCAVVYLLAVTIFIPFPFYKDIVAATSGGGNRDVVQTIENVQTGRFLHRFPHNKLAAYLSAILTIQSVSILGIGDDLFDIRWRHKFFIPGIASIPLLIIYFVDFGVTHIVVPIPLRPYLGELLQLGFLYYLYMFAIAIFCPNSINILAGINGIEVSQSLVIAVLLALNDCYYLLNPYPHPATDSHLFSLYMLLPFIGVSLALWCHNWYPSKVFVGDTYCYFAGMVFAVVSILGHFSKTLLLLLIPQIFNFLYSVPQLFHIVQCPRHRLPRFNSRTNLMEPSVTEWQYPPKPIISVLLKLLDKLYLLRVTTNQEGQITESTNFTLLNLWLVWFGPKREDRLAMELLAMQTVVGFLGLFIRHNFAMVLFEKDNLLFEAPAMSEQPRVWQKPINRDVGRVVKKLLEMSVVSLLGVNVLNNPAKFGDAYQFEITFECLETLQKDLEWKLTYVGSATSDEHDQELDSLLVGPIPVGVNKFVFEADPPNTTRIPDAEILGVTVILLTCAYDSREFVRVGYYVNNEYDSEELNADPPPKPILEKVRRNILAEKPRVTRFAIKWDSDASAPPEFPPDQPEADLNADGDQYGAEEAEEEEEEAAAEAAADPDTMVQDNEMAVDVDPAAAGEDEDAGSEDLEADSSGSEEEELEEEEEVEGDADEAMDMDGVEKPANGAAPHADAIMAH
;
A
#
# COMPACT_ATOMS: atom_id res chain seq x y z
N MET A 1 -17.43 -55.16 -29.32
CA MET A 1 -18.29 -54.23 -28.56
C MET A 1 -17.47 -53.66 -27.41
N ALA A 2 -16.78 -52.54 -27.63
CA ALA A 2 -15.88 -51.97 -26.64
C ALA A 2 -16.67 -51.03 -25.71
N ILE A 3 -16.71 -51.33 -24.41
CA ILE A 3 -17.31 -50.44 -23.41
C ILE A 3 -16.36 -49.27 -23.23
N ARG A 4 -16.69 -48.15 -23.88
CA ARG A 4 -15.99 -46.87 -23.74
C ARG A 4 -16.28 -46.35 -22.33
N ALA A 5 -15.37 -46.62 -21.40
CA ALA A 5 -15.48 -46.13 -20.02
C ALA A 5 -15.50 -44.59 -20.04
N THR A 6 -16.67 -44.02 -19.76
CA THR A 6 -16.86 -42.58 -19.63
C THR A 6 -16.08 -42.11 -18.40
N MET A 7 -15.04 -41.30 -18.63
CA MET A 7 -14.39 -40.61 -17.52
C MET A 7 -15.41 -39.69 -16.85
N PRO A 8 -15.47 -39.62 -15.51
CA PRO A 8 -16.29 -38.63 -14.82
C PRO A 8 -15.70 -37.25 -15.07
N THR A 9 -16.26 -36.54 -16.04
CA THR A 9 -15.99 -35.12 -16.28
C THR A 9 -16.30 -34.36 -14.99
N SER A 10 -15.29 -33.67 -14.45
CA SER A 10 -15.53 -32.69 -13.41
C SER A 10 -16.39 -31.60 -14.04
N THR A 11 -17.66 -31.52 -13.68
CA THR A 11 -18.56 -30.49 -14.21
C THR A 11 -17.99 -29.12 -13.88
N SER A 12 -17.65 -28.33 -14.90
CA SER A 12 -17.18 -26.95 -14.76
C SER A 12 -18.30 -26.02 -14.28
N ALA A 13 -19.55 -26.43 -14.50
CA ALA A 13 -20.74 -25.73 -14.05
C ALA A 13 -20.86 -25.71 -12.51
N LEU A 14 -21.28 -24.57 -11.99
CA LEU A 14 -21.79 -24.45 -10.63
C LEU A 14 -23.14 -25.18 -10.52
N SER A 15 -23.42 -25.79 -9.37
CA SER A 15 -24.76 -26.29 -9.06
C SER A 15 -25.74 -25.12 -8.89
N PHE A 16 -27.04 -25.36 -9.12
CA PHE A 16 -28.08 -24.34 -8.96
C PHE A 16 -28.03 -23.67 -7.56
N THR A 17 -27.77 -24.46 -6.52
CA THR A 17 -27.58 -23.99 -5.13
C THR A 17 -26.34 -23.11 -4.94
N GLU A 18 -25.21 -23.45 -5.57
CA GLU A 18 -24.02 -22.60 -5.57
C GLU A 18 -24.32 -21.30 -6.32
N THR A 19 -24.84 -21.36 -7.55
CA THR A 19 -25.18 -20.18 -8.35
C THR A 19 -26.11 -19.22 -7.59
N LEU A 20 -27.19 -19.74 -6.97
CA LEU A 20 -28.13 -18.91 -6.22
C LEU A 20 -27.50 -18.28 -4.97
N SER A 21 -26.68 -19.04 -4.22
CA SER A 21 -26.03 -18.53 -3.01
C SER A 21 -24.95 -17.48 -3.30
N LEU A 22 -24.15 -17.69 -4.35
CA LEU A 22 -23.12 -16.75 -4.79
C LEU A 22 -23.74 -15.48 -5.40
N LEU A 23 -24.82 -15.61 -6.18
CA LEU A 23 -25.58 -14.47 -6.69
C LEU A 23 -26.20 -13.67 -5.56
N ALA A 24 -26.85 -14.32 -4.59
CA ALA A 24 -27.43 -13.65 -3.43
C ALA A 24 -26.39 -12.91 -2.58
N LEU A 25 -25.20 -13.51 -2.38
CA LEU A 25 -24.07 -12.86 -1.71
C LEU A 25 -23.59 -11.64 -2.48
N SER A 26 -23.35 -11.75 -3.79
CA SER A 26 -22.92 -10.63 -4.63
C SER A 26 -23.94 -9.49 -4.62
N VAL A 27 -25.23 -9.78 -4.79
CA VAL A 27 -26.31 -8.78 -4.76
C VAL A 27 -26.36 -8.08 -3.39
N ALA A 28 -26.25 -8.82 -2.29
CA ALA A 28 -26.19 -8.23 -0.95
C ALA A 28 -24.97 -7.33 -0.76
N CYS A 29 -23.80 -7.74 -1.24
CA CYS A 29 -22.58 -6.92 -1.18
C CYS A 29 -22.67 -5.66 -2.05
N PHE A 30 -23.22 -5.74 -3.28
CA PHE A 30 -23.47 -4.57 -4.11
C PHE A 30 -24.47 -3.60 -3.47
N ALA A 31 -25.52 -4.11 -2.82
CA ALA A 31 -26.46 -3.28 -2.06
C ALA A 31 -25.79 -2.57 -0.86
N VAL A 32 -24.88 -3.25 -0.15
CA VAL A 32 -24.08 -2.64 0.92
C VAL A 32 -23.16 -1.54 0.37
N ILE A 33 -22.45 -1.80 -0.75
CA ILE A 33 -21.59 -0.80 -1.41
C ILE A 33 -22.42 0.42 -1.85
N ALA A 34 -23.54 0.21 -2.54
CA ALA A 34 -24.45 1.28 -2.95
C ALA A 34 -24.98 2.09 -1.75
N ASN A 35 -25.20 1.44 -0.60
CA ASN A 35 -25.58 2.14 0.63
C ASN A 35 -24.43 2.90 1.29
N THR A 36 -23.16 2.50 1.11
CA THR A 36 -22.02 3.25 1.68
C THR A 36 -21.90 4.67 1.10
N PHE A 37 -22.29 4.87 -0.16
CA PHE A 37 -22.38 6.20 -0.80
C PHE A 37 -23.53 7.08 -0.28
N ARG A 38 -24.48 6.53 0.50
CA ARG A 38 -25.63 7.28 1.05
C ARG A 38 -25.45 7.70 2.51
N GLY A 39 -24.31 7.34 3.13
CA GLY A 39 -23.97 7.70 4.50
C GLY A 39 -22.54 8.19 4.61
N ASP A 40 -21.94 8.07 5.79
CA ASP A 40 -20.58 8.55 6.10
C ASP A 40 -19.41 7.89 5.34
N GLY A 41 -19.69 7.17 4.24
CA GLY A 41 -18.67 6.58 3.35
C GLY A 41 -17.84 5.47 4.00
N ALA A 42 -18.34 4.82 5.05
CA ALA A 42 -17.59 3.89 5.93
C ALA A 42 -16.72 2.86 5.17
N PRO A 43 -15.41 3.09 5.00
CA PRO A 43 -14.63 2.31 4.02
C PRO A 43 -14.40 0.87 4.49
N LEU A 44 -14.40 0.63 5.80
CA LEU A 44 -14.33 -0.72 6.36
C LEU A 44 -15.56 -1.59 5.98
N ILE A 45 -16.75 -0.98 5.90
CA ILE A 45 -17.98 -1.67 5.49
C ILE A 45 -17.94 -1.98 3.99
N ALA A 46 -17.47 -1.02 3.18
CA ALA A 46 -17.23 -1.24 1.77
C ALA A 46 -16.21 -2.37 1.55
N SER A 47 -15.06 -2.36 2.26
CA SER A 47 -14.02 -3.41 2.18
C SER A 47 -14.57 -4.81 2.52
N LEU A 48 -15.44 -4.91 3.54
CA LEU A 48 -16.12 -6.16 3.89
C LEU A 48 -17.06 -6.64 2.76
N ALA A 49 -17.76 -5.73 2.09
CA ALA A 49 -18.59 -6.07 0.93
C ALA A 49 -17.75 -6.47 -0.30
N PHE A 50 -16.63 -5.79 -0.56
CA PHE A 50 -15.65 -6.19 -1.58
C PHE A 50 -15.06 -7.58 -1.27
N SER A 51 -14.83 -7.94 0.00
CA SER A 51 -14.43 -9.29 0.40
C SER A 51 -15.46 -10.36 0.01
N GLY A 52 -16.76 -10.09 0.21
CA GLY A 52 -17.84 -10.98 -0.21
C GLY A 52 -17.93 -11.16 -1.73
N ILE A 53 -17.77 -10.07 -2.50
CA ILE A 53 -17.69 -10.12 -3.97
C ILE A 53 -16.44 -10.88 -4.42
N ALA A 54 -15.28 -10.62 -3.80
CA ALA A 54 -14.03 -11.30 -4.12
C ALA A 54 -14.13 -12.81 -3.85
N PHE A 55 -14.75 -13.23 -2.74
CA PHE A 55 -15.08 -14.62 -2.47
C PHE A 55 -15.96 -15.23 -3.58
N ALA A 56 -17.08 -14.57 -3.93
CA ALA A 56 -18.03 -15.10 -4.89
C ALA A 56 -17.44 -15.24 -6.30
N THR A 57 -16.68 -14.22 -6.73
CA THR A 57 -15.94 -14.19 -8.00
C THR A 57 -14.86 -15.26 -8.02
N SER A 58 -13.99 -15.35 -6.99
CA SER A 58 -12.94 -16.39 -6.93
C SER A 58 -13.53 -17.81 -6.95
N TYR A 59 -14.59 -18.08 -6.18
CA TYR A 59 -15.20 -19.41 -6.12
C TYR A 59 -15.71 -19.84 -7.51
N SER A 60 -16.35 -18.92 -8.22
CA SER A 60 -16.88 -19.13 -9.56
C SER A 60 -15.77 -19.32 -10.59
N MET A 61 -14.78 -18.42 -10.61
CA MET A 61 -13.67 -18.47 -11.57
C MET A 61 -12.81 -19.72 -11.42
N ILE A 62 -12.55 -20.21 -10.19
CA ILE A 62 -11.80 -21.47 -9.99
C ILE A 62 -12.52 -22.66 -10.64
N ARG A 63 -13.86 -22.72 -10.54
CA ARG A 63 -14.69 -23.78 -11.15
C ARG A 63 -14.71 -23.69 -12.67
N TRP A 64 -14.80 -22.47 -13.22
CA TRP A 64 -14.87 -22.21 -14.66
C TRP A 64 -13.51 -22.36 -15.37
N LEU A 65 -12.42 -21.89 -14.76
CA LEU A 65 -11.07 -21.89 -15.36
C LEU A 65 -10.30 -23.21 -15.13
N GLY A 66 -10.71 -24.04 -14.16
CA GLY A 66 -10.12 -25.36 -13.90
C GLY A 66 -9.84 -26.22 -15.16
N PRO A 67 -10.81 -26.43 -16.05
CA PRO A 67 -10.61 -27.16 -17.30
C PRO A 67 -9.61 -26.48 -18.26
N THR A 68 -9.58 -25.14 -18.28
CA THR A 68 -8.67 -24.36 -19.13
C THR A 68 -7.22 -24.51 -18.67
N PHE A 69 -6.97 -24.43 -17.37
CA PHE A 69 -5.65 -24.69 -16.78
C PHE A 69 -5.19 -26.14 -17.05
N MET A 70 -6.10 -27.12 -16.89
CA MET A 70 -5.84 -28.52 -17.28
C MET A 70 -5.49 -28.68 -18.77
N LYS A 71 -6.14 -27.94 -19.66
CA LYS A 71 -5.88 -27.93 -21.11
C LYS A 71 -4.53 -27.28 -21.45
N ALA A 72 -4.17 -26.21 -20.73
CA ALA A 72 -2.87 -25.53 -20.84
C ALA A 72 -1.69 -26.33 -20.25
N GLY A 73 -1.96 -27.47 -19.59
CA GLY A 73 -0.93 -28.31 -18.97
C GLY A 73 -0.60 -27.97 -17.51
N LEU A 74 -1.27 -26.98 -16.92
CA LEU A 74 -1.11 -26.57 -15.52
C LEU A 74 -1.88 -27.53 -14.62
N LYS A 75 -1.28 -28.69 -14.32
CA LYS A 75 -1.92 -29.79 -13.61
C LYS A 75 -0.94 -30.63 -12.80
N GLY A 76 -1.33 -30.91 -11.56
CA GLY A 76 -0.59 -31.74 -10.61
C GLY A 76 -1.27 -33.07 -10.35
N LYS A 77 -0.51 -34.08 -9.90
CA LYS A 77 -1.04 -35.36 -9.41
C LYS A 77 -1.06 -35.36 -7.89
N ASP A 78 -2.20 -35.66 -7.30
CA ASP A 78 -2.26 -35.87 -5.85
C ASP A 78 -1.52 -37.17 -5.48
N MET A 79 -0.32 -36.99 -4.94
CA MET A 79 0.57 -38.08 -4.53
C MET A 79 0.15 -38.72 -3.19
N SER A 80 -0.76 -38.07 -2.45
CA SER A 80 -1.27 -38.48 -1.14
C SER A 80 -2.53 -39.35 -1.24
N LYS A 81 -2.91 -39.82 -2.44
CA LYS A 81 -4.08 -40.69 -2.69
C LYS A 81 -3.70 -42.01 -3.35
N VAL A 82 -4.59 -43.00 -3.18
CA VAL A 82 -4.57 -44.27 -3.93
C VAL A 82 -4.83 -44.03 -5.42
N HIS A 83 -5.82 -43.19 -5.75
CA HIS A 83 -6.13 -42.80 -7.13
C HIS A 83 -5.49 -41.44 -7.45
N LYS A 84 -4.34 -41.49 -8.13
CA LYS A 84 -3.56 -40.31 -8.54
C LYS A 84 -4.20 -39.58 -9.73
N LYS A 85 -5.36 -38.97 -9.50
CA LYS A 85 -6.04 -38.11 -10.47
C LYS A 85 -5.21 -36.84 -10.70
N GLU A 86 -5.18 -36.37 -11.95
CA GLU A 86 -4.65 -35.04 -12.28
C GLU A 86 -5.71 -33.98 -11.95
N ILE A 87 -5.31 -32.95 -11.21
CA ILE A 87 -6.14 -31.79 -10.83
C ILE A 87 -5.45 -30.50 -11.27
N PRO A 88 -6.19 -29.41 -11.57
CA PRO A 88 -5.58 -28.17 -12.03
C PRO A 88 -4.68 -27.58 -10.94
N GLU A 89 -3.58 -27.00 -11.38
CA GLU A 89 -2.57 -26.35 -10.54
C GLU A 89 -2.63 -24.83 -10.72
N THR A 90 -1.83 -24.07 -9.96
CA THR A 90 -1.71 -22.61 -10.12
C THR A 90 -3.01 -21.82 -9.89
N MET A 91 -4.02 -22.39 -9.20
CA MET A 91 -5.29 -21.68 -8.91
C MET A 91 -5.13 -20.50 -7.94
N GLY A 92 -3.98 -20.37 -7.29
CA GLY A 92 -3.56 -19.15 -6.60
C GLY A 92 -3.54 -17.92 -7.51
N ALA A 93 -3.21 -18.08 -8.79
CA ALA A 93 -3.18 -16.99 -9.77
C ALA A 93 -4.56 -16.34 -9.95
N VAL A 94 -5.62 -17.15 -10.04
CA VAL A 94 -7.01 -16.67 -10.14
C VAL A 94 -7.37 -15.83 -8.91
N CYS A 95 -6.95 -16.28 -7.72
CA CYS A 95 -7.22 -15.59 -6.46
C CYS A 95 -6.44 -14.28 -6.35
N ALA A 96 -5.18 -14.27 -6.76
CA ALA A 96 -4.33 -13.08 -6.78
C ALA A 96 -4.88 -12.01 -7.75
N VAL A 97 -5.33 -12.40 -8.94
CA VAL A 97 -5.94 -11.47 -9.92
C VAL A 97 -7.25 -10.89 -9.36
N VAL A 98 -8.16 -11.72 -8.84
CA VAL A 98 -9.43 -11.23 -8.26
C VAL A 98 -9.17 -10.31 -7.06
N TYR A 99 -8.18 -10.62 -6.23
CA TYR A 99 -7.76 -9.77 -5.12
C TYR A 99 -7.24 -8.40 -5.60
N LEU A 100 -6.32 -8.39 -6.57
CA LEU A 100 -5.73 -7.16 -7.08
C LEU A 100 -6.80 -6.25 -7.69
N LEU A 101 -7.73 -6.81 -8.47
CA LEU A 101 -8.89 -6.08 -9.00
C LEU A 101 -9.79 -5.54 -7.88
N ALA A 102 -10.16 -6.36 -6.89
CA ALA A 102 -11.02 -5.95 -5.79
C ALA A 102 -10.39 -4.81 -4.96
N VAL A 103 -9.10 -4.89 -4.65
CA VAL A 103 -8.38 -3.85 -3.90
C VAL A 103 -8.20 -2.58 -4.74
N THR A 104 -7.96 -2.71 -6.06
CA THR A 104 -7.82 -1.56 -6.96
C THR A 104 -9.13 -0.77 -7.09
N ILE A 105 -10.25 -1.47 -7.27
CA ILE A 105 -11.59 -0.86 -7.33
C ILE A 105 -11.99 -0.28 -5.96
N PHE A 106 -11.43 -0.79 -4.86
CA PHE A 106 -11.65 -0.28 -3.51
C PHE A 106 -10.87 1.03 -3.18
N ILE A 107 -9.79 1.37 -3.90
CA ILE A 107 -8.94 2.54 -3.59
C ILE A 107 -9.75 3.85 -3.37
N PRO A 108 -10.79 4.20 -4.15
CA PRO A 108 -11.50 5.46 -3.96
C PRO A 108 -12.29 5.55 -2.65
N PHE A 109 -12.63 4.43 -1.99
CA PHE A 109 -13.49 4.42 -0.82
C PHE A 109 -12.81 5.03 0.43
N PRO A 110 -11.57 4.65 0.82
CA PRO A 110 -10.82 5.34 1.87
C PRO A 110 -10.69 6.85 1.68
N PHE A 111 -10.60 7.30 0.42
CA PHE A 111 -10.40 8.71 0.06
C PHE A 111 -11.69 9.43 -0.34
N TYR A 112 -12.87 8.80 -0.20
CA TYR A 112 -14.12 9.35 -0.73
C TYR A 112 -14.41 10.77 -0.21
N LYS A 113 -14.17 11.01 1.08
CA LYS A 113 -14.33 12.35 1.70
C LYS A 113 -13.33 13.36 1.14
N ASP A 114 -12.10 12.95 0.86
CA ASP A 114 -11.04 13.80 0.31
C ASP A 114 -11.30 14.13 -1.17
N ILE A 115 -11.79 13.16 -1.95
CA ILE A 115 -12.18 13.31 -3.36
C ILE A 115 -13.36 14.26 -3.46
N VAL A 116 -14.44 14.01 -2.69
CA VAL A 116 -15.61 14.89 -2.67
C VAL A 116 -15.23 16.30 -2.25
N ALA A 117 -14.43 16.49 -1.20
CA ALA A 117 -13.99 17.82 -0.78
C ALA A 117 -13.14 18.55 -1.84
N ALA A 118 -12.38 17.81 -2.66
CA ALA A 118 -11.59 18.38 -3.75
C ALA A 118 -12.45 18.74 -4.99
N THR A 119 -13.46 17.94 -5.33
CA THR A 119 -14.31 18.16 -6.53
C THR A 119 -15.53 19.04 -6.25
N SER A 120 -16.10 19.02 -5.04
CA SER A 120 -17.25 19.87 -4.68
C SER A 120 -16.88 21.36 -4.49
N GLY A 121 -15.64 21.74 -4.78
CA GLY A 121 -15.27 23.12 -5.11
C GLY A 121 -16.07 23.69 -6.28
N GLY A 122 -16.62 22.81 -7.14
CA GLY A 122 -17.67 23.12 -8.11
C GLY A 122 -19.06 22.65 -7.65
N GLY A 123 -19.84 23.56 -7.08
CA GLY A 123 -21.29 23.59 -7.34
C GLY A 123 -22.26 22.70 -6.55
N ASN A 124 -21.87 21.84 -5.61
CA ASN A 124 -22.85 20.99 -4.88
C ASN A 124 -22.84 21.17 -3.34
N ARG A 125 -24.03 21.34 -2.75
CA ARG A 125 -24.23 21.94 -1.41
C ARG A 125 -24.47 20.98 -0.23
N ASP A 126 -24.53 19.67 -0.48
CA ASP A 126 -25.18 18.73 0.45
C ASP A 126 -24.27 18.02 1.46
N VAL A 127 -22.97 18.37 1.55
CA VAL A 127 -22.12 17.94 2.68
C VAL A 127 -22.27 18.91 3.84
N VAL A 128 -23.40 18.79 4.56
CA VAL A 128 -23.66 19.54 5.79
C VAL A 128 -22.77 18.98 6.92
N GLN A 129 -21.52 19.45 6.99
CA GLN A 129 -20.79 19.41 8.26
C GLN A 129 -21.42 20.39 9.24
N THR A 130 -21.43 20.00 10.53
CA THR A 130 -22.13 20.71 11.60
C THR A 130 -21.68 22.18 11.69
N ILE A 131 -22.66 23.09 11.78
CA ILE A 131 -22.46 24.54 11.66
C ILE A 131 -21.83 25.13 12.93
N GLU A 132 -20.51 24.98 13.07
CA GLU A 132 -19.69 25.77 14.01
C GLU A 132 -18.48 26.46 13.32
N ASN A 133 -18.20 26.15 12.04
CA ASN A 133 -16.99 26.62 11.32
C ASN A 133 -17.25 27.63 10.17
N VAL A 134 -18.40 28.30 10.13
CA VAL A 134 -18.85 29.12 8.97
C VAL A 134 -18.36 30.59 9.03
N GLN A 135 -17.23 30.87 9.68
CA GLN A 135 -16.65 32.24 9.76
C GLN A 135 -15.18 32.34 9.31
N THR A 136 -14.64 31.34 8.60
CA THR A 136 -13.31 31.42 7.99
C THR A 136 -13.36 30.96 6.53
N GLY A 137 -12.77 31.76 5.64
CA GLY A 137 -12.84 31.56 4.20
C GLY A 137 -12.23 30.24 3.70
N ARG A 138 -12.82 29.74 2.60
CA ARG A 138 -12.35 28.71 1.64
C ARG A 138 -11.08 27.93 2.07
N PHE A 139 -11.24 26.90 2.90
CA PHE A 139 -10.17 25.91 3.12
C PHE A 139 -10.00 25.04 1.87
N LEU A 140 -8.89 25.22 1.17
CA LEU A 140 -8.51 24.39 0.01
C LEU A 140 -8.02 23.02 0.51
N HIS A 141 -8.91 22.04 0.51
CA HIS A 141 -8.66 20.69 1.01
C HIS A 141 -7.69 19.92 0.10
N ARG A 142 -6.40 19.92 0.44
CA ARG A 142 -5.37 19.22 -0.36
C ARG A 142 -5.49 17.70 -0.19
N PHE A 143 -5.61 16.99 -1.31
CA PHE A 143 -5.71 15.53 -1.35
C PHE A 143 -4.49 14.84 -0.68
N PRO A 144 -4.68 13.77 0.12
CA PRO A 144 -3.61 13.14 0.89
C PRO A 144 -2.77 12.15 0.06
N HIS A 145 -1.94 12.66 -0.85
CA HIS A 145 -1.13 11.86 -1.78
C HIS A 145 -0.24 10.80 -1.11
N ASN A 146 0.37 11.09 0.04
CA ASN A 146 1.22 10.14 0.77
C ASN A 146 0.42 8.88 1.19
N LYS A 147 -0.80 9.07 1.72
CA LYS A 147 -1.68 7.94 2.04
C LYS A 147 -2.03 7.13 0.80
N LEU A 148 -2.30 7.77 -0.34
CA LEU A 148 -2.56 7.08 -1.60
C LEU A 148 -1.32 6.31 -2.10
N ALA A 149 -0.11 6.87 -1.96
CA ALA A 149 1.14 6.23 -2.34
C ALA A 149 1.40 4.93 -1.55
N ALA A 150 1.00 4.88 -0.27
CA ALA A 150 1.03 3.64 0.53
C ALA A 150 0.11 2.53 -0.05
N TYR A 151 -1.12 2.85 -0.48
CA TYR A 151 -1.99 1.87 -1.16
C TYR A 151 -1.45 1.45 -2.53
N LEU A 152 -0.98 2.40 -3.35
CA LEU A 152 -0.48 2.11 -4.69
C LEU A 152 0.81 1.26 -4.66
N SER A 153 1.77 1.57 -3.78
CA SER A 153 2.99 0.77 -3.63
C SER A 153 2.73 -0.62 -3.05
N ALA A 154 1.75 -0.76 -2.17
CA ALA A 154 1.28 -2.04 -1.67
C ALA A 154 0.70 -2.92 -2.79
N ILE A 155 -0.19 -2.36 -3.61
CA ILE A 155 -0.76 -3.05 -4.77
C ILE A 155 0.32 -3.41 -5.78
N LEU A 156 1.20 -2.47 -6.15
CA LEU A 156 2.29 -2.69 -7.10
C LEU A 156 3.24 -3.81 -6.61
N THR A 157 3.58 -3.83 -5.33
CA THR A 157 4.40 -4.88 -4.71
C THR A 157 3.74 -6.26 -4.79
N ILE A 158 2.44 -6.34 -4.46
CA ILE A 158 1.68 -7.61 -4.51
C ILE A 158 1.47 -8.06 -5.96
N GLN A 159 1.25 -7.13 -6.90
CA GLN A 159 1.16 -7.39 -8.33
C GLN A 159 2.50 -7.92 -8.88
N SER A 160 3.62 -7.26 -8.58
CA SER A 160 4.95 -7.70 -9.00
C SER A 160 5.27 -9.11 -8.51
N VAL A 161 5.00 -9.43 -7.24
CA VAL A 161 5.26 -10.80 -6.75
C VAL A 161 4.30 -11.83 -7.34
N SER A 162 3.05 -11.45 -7.61
CA SER A 162 2.04 -12.37 -8.17
C SER A 162 2.38 -12.73 -9.61
N ILE A 163 2.81 -11.75 -10.42
CA ILE A 163 3.31 -11.99 -11.78
C ILE A 163 4.55 -12.90 -11.75
N LEU A 164 5.50 -12.65 -10.86
CA LEU A 164 6.71 -13.48 -10.74
C LEU A 164 6.41 -14.88 -10.19
N GLY A 165 5.39 -15.03 -9.33
CA GLY A 165 4.89 -16.33 -8.85
C GLY A 165 4.20 -17.14 -9.95
N ILE A 166 3.41 -16.49 -10.80
CA ILE A 166 2.86 -17.11 -12.01
C ILE A 166 4.00 -17.54 -12.93
N GLY A 167 5.01 -16.69 -13.14
CA GLY A 167 6.21 -17.04 -13.90
C GLY A 167 6.97 -18.24 -13.33
N ASP A 168 7.05 -18.36 -12.00
CA ASP A 168 7.68 -19.49 -11.31
C ASP A 168 6.92 -20.81 -11.52
N ASP A 169 5.59 -20.78 -11.38
CA ASP A 169 4.70 -21.91 -11.67
C ASP A 169 4.71 -22.30 -13.17
N LEU A 170 4.87 -21.34 -14.09
CA LEU A 170 4.93 -21.59 -15.54
C LEU A 170 6.28 -22.12 -16.02
N PHE A 171 7.39 -21.70 -15.41
CA PHE A 171 8.75 -21.93 -15.93
C PHE A 171 9.66 -22.82 -15.06
N ASP A 172 9.21 -23.32 -13.89
CA ASP A 172 9.99 -24.09 -12.89
C ASP A 172 11.35 -23.41 -12.60
N ILE A 173 11.29 -22.16 -12.12
CA ILE A 173 12.48 -21.31 -12.00
C ILE A 173 13.46 -21.87 -10.98
N ARG A 174 14.74 -21.96 -11.36
CA ARG A 174 15.81 -22.49 -10.51
C ARG A 174 15.87 -21.77 -9.15
N TRP A 175 15.92 -22.54 -8.07
CA TRP A 175 15.85 -22.09 -6.67
C TRP A 175 16.73 -20.87 -6.31
N ARG A 176 17.90 -20.72 -6.93
CA ARG A 176 18.83 -19.59 -6.72
C ARG A 176 18.23 -18.23 -7.06
N HIS A 177 17.28 -18.19 -8.01
CA HIS A 177 16.55 -16.99 -8.41
C HIS A 177 15.25 -16.85 -7.60
N LYS A 178 14.55 -17.99 -7.41
CA LYS A 178 13.37 -18.17 -6.56
C LYS A 178 13.48 -17.48 -5.20
N PHE A 179 14.63 -17.61 -4.54
CA PHE A 179 14.89 -16.98 -3.23
C PHE A 179 14.82 -15.45 -3.24
N PHE A 180 15.33 -14.78 -4.29
CA PHE A 180 15.42 -13.31 -4.34
C PHE A 180 14.22 -12.64 -5.02
N ILE A 181 13.41 -13.39 -5.77
CA ILE A 181 12.21 -12.89 -6.47
C ILE A 181 11.31 -12.01 -5.57
N PRO A 182 10.92 -12.44 -4.35
CA PRO A 182 10.04 -11.63 -3.52
C PRO A 182 10.73 -10.38 -2.94
N GLY A 183 12.03 -10.43 -2.70
CA GLY A 183 12.81 -9.27 -2.27
C GLY A 183 12.83 -8.19 -3.33
N ILE A 184 13.11 -8.56 -4.59
CA ILE A 184 13.09 -7.62 -5.73
C ILE A 184 11.68 -7.06 -5.95
N ALA A 185 10.65 -7.89 -5.86
CA ALA A 185 9.25 -7.44 -5.96
C ALA A 185 8.85 -6.42 -4.88
N SER A 186 9.53 -6.40 -3.73
CA SER A 186 9.26 -5.47 -2.62
C SER A 186 9.92 -4.09 -2.73
N ILE A 187 10.70 -3.82 -3.78
CA ILE A 187 11.36 -2.51 -3.95
C ILE A 187 10.38 -1.31 -3.87
N PRO A 188 9.17 -1.32 -4.48
CA PRO A 188 8.23 -0.21 -4.36
C PRO A 188 7.79 0.08 -2.91
N LEU A 189 7.54 -0.97 -2.13
CA LEU A 189 7.25 -0.90 -0.70
C LEU A 189 8.41 -0.26 0.09
N LEU A 190 9.66 -0.63 -0.22
CA LEU A 190 10.84 -0.06 0.45
C LEU A 190 11.04 1.42 0.10
N ILE A 191 10.78 1.82 -1.14
CA ILE A 191 10.89 3.23 -1.58
C ILE A 191 9.84 4.10 -0.88
N ILE A 192 8.56 3.68 -0.85
CA ILE A 192 7.53 4.45 -0.14
C ILE A 192 7.79 4.49 1.37
N TYR A 193 8.30 3.41 1.98
CA TYR A 193 8.71 3.47 3.39
C TYR A 193 9.82 4.50 3.64
N PHE A 194 10.77 4.64 2.70
CA PHE A 194 11.84 5.64 2.78
C PHE A 194 11.31 7.07 2.64
N VAL A 195 10.37 7.32 1.72
CA VAL A 195 9.82 8.66 1.45
C VAL A 195 8.82 9.12 2.53
N ASP A 196 7.85 8.28 2.90
CA ASP A 196 6.75 8.69 3.79
C ASP A 196 7.07 8.59 5.28
N PHE A 197 7.85 7.60 5.70
CA PHE A 197 8.11 7.34 7.12
C PHE A 197 9.56 7.64 7.52
N GLY A 198 10.55 7.09 6.80
CA GLY A 198 11.97 7.24 7.11
C GLY A 198 12.42 6.66 8.47
N VAL A 199 11.51 6.16 9.31
CA VAL A 199 11.81 5.70 10.68
C VAL A 199 12.56 4.37 10.65
N THR A 200 13.87 4.44 10.91
CA THR A 200 14.80 3.30 10.99
C THR A 200 15.28 3.00 12.42
N HIS A 201 14.67 3.64 13.42
CA HIS A 201 14.93 3.41 14.83
C HIS A 201 14.10 2.24 15.36
N ILE A 202 14.74 1.30 16.06
CA ILE A 202 14.04 0.25 16.79
C ILE A 202 14.10 0.47 18.29
N VAL A 203 12.96 0.28 18.96
CA VAL A 203 12.90 0.20 20.43
C VAL A 203 13.59 -1.08 20.90
N VAL A 204 14.58 -0.93 21.76
CA VAL A 204 15.38 -2.02 22.32
C VAL A 204 14.69 -2.61 23.57
N PRO A 205 14.56 -3.94 23.68
CA PRO A 205 14.02 -4.58 24.88
C PRO A 205 14.83 -4.26 26.14
N ILE A 206 14.16 -4.05 27.27
CA ILE A 206 14.75 -3.67 28.58
C ILE A 206 16.04 -4.46 28.92
N PRO A 207 16.11 -5.80 28.78
CA PRO A 207 17.32 -6.55 29.11
C PRO A 207 18.57 -6.22 28.26
N LEU A 208 18.37 -5.65 27.06
CA LEU A 208 19.44 -5.32 26.10
C LEU A 208 19.85 -3.84 26.13
N ARG A 209 19.04 -2.98 26.76
CA ARG A 209 19.32 -1.53 26.87
C ARG A 209 20.67 -1.18 27.50
N PRO A 210 21.21 -1.90 28.51
CA PRO A 210 22.54 -1.63 29.05
C PRO A 210 23.67 -1.72 28.02
N TYR A 211 23.45 -2.40 26.88
CA TYR A 211 24.43 -2.61 25.83
C TYR A 211 24.16 -1.77 24.56
N LEU A 212 22.89 -1.45 24.28
CA LEU A 212 22.46 -0.87 22.99
C LEU A 212 21.67 0.45 23.12
N GLY A 213 21.43 0.95 24.33
CA GLY A 213 20.54 2.10 24.58
C GLY A 213 19.05 1.75 24.45
N GLU A 214 18.18 2.75 24.55
CA GLU A 214 16.71 2.59 24.47
C GLU A 214 16.21 2.50 23.02
N LEU A 215 16.83 3.29 22.14
CA LEU A 215 16.57 3.34 20.71
C LEU A 215 17.86 3.02 19.97
N LEU A 216 17.82 2.01 19.10
CA LEU A 216 18.92 1.67 18.21
C LEU A 216 18.59 2.11 16.78
N GLN A 217 19.38 3.03 16.24
CA GLN A 217 19.28 3.43 14.84
C GLN A 217 19.93 2.36 13.96
N LEU A 218 19.12 1.69 13.12
CA LEU A 218 19.63 0.66 12.20
C LEU A 218 19.97 1.21 10.82
N GLY A 219 19.42 2.36 10.43
CA GLY A 219 19.63 2.96 9.10
C GLY A 219 19.34 1.95 7.98
N PHE A 220 20.32 1.73 7.09
CA PHE A 220 20.24 0.76 6.00
C PHE A 220 19.91 -0.68 6.46
N LEU A 221 20.34 -1.10 7.66
CA LEU A 221 20.04 -2.44 8.18
C LEU A 221 18.54 -2.65 8.45
N TYR A 222 17.78 -1.57 8.64
CA TYR A 222 16.32 -1.65 8.75
C TYR A 222 15.66 -2.00 7.40
N TYR A 223 16.17 -1.44 6.30
CA TYR A 223 15.73 -1.79 4.94
C TYR A 223 16.11 -3.24 4.59
N LEU A 224 17.30 -3.69 4.99
CA LEU A 224 17.70 -5.10 4.84
C LEU A 224 16.78 -6.04 5.66
N TYR A 225 16.31 -5.62 6.83
CA TYR A 225 15.31 -6.35 7.61
C TYR A 225 13.94 -6.43 6.92
N MET A 226 13.44 -5.32 6.37
CA MET A 226 12.18 -5.31 5.61
C MET A 226 12.27 -6.18 4.35
N PHE A 227 13.38 -6.09 3.61
CA PHE A 227 13.69 -6.95 2.46
C PHE A 227 13.76 -8.44 2.86
N ALA A 228 14.37 -8.74 4.01
CA ALA A 228 14.40 -10.11 4.55
C ALA A 228 13.01 -10.63 4.95
N ILE A 229 12.12 -9.80 5.48
CA ILE A 229 10.71 -10.16 5.73
C ILE A 229 9.97 -10.43 4.41
N ALA A 230 10.15 -9.57 3.41
CA ALA A 230 9.54 -9.73 2.10
C ALA A 230 9.99 -11.01 1.37
N ILE A 231 11.25 -11.45 1.57
CA ILE A 231 11.73 -12.77 1.15
C ILE A 231 11.15 -13.88 2.02
N PHE A 232 11.19 -13.72 3.34
CA PHE A 232 10.86 -14.77 4.29
C PHE A 232 9.39 -15.19 4.22
N CYS A 233 8.44 -14.26 4.29
CA CYS A 233 7.02 -14.61 4.41
C CYS A 233 6.54 -15.50 3.23
N PRO A 234 6.70 -15.11 1.95
CA PRO A 234 6.48 -15.94 0.76
C PRO A 234 7.10 -17.35 0.83
N ASN A 235 8.40 -17.43 1.09
CA ASN A 235 9.14 -18.69 1.07
C ASN A 235 8.76 -19.59 2.26
N SER A 236 8.44 -19.00 3.41
CA SER A 236 8.14 -19.73 4.66
C SER A 236 6.82 -20.50 4.60
N ILE A 237 5.83 -19.96 3.88
CA ILE A 237 4.56 -20.64 3.57
C ILE A 237 4.81 -21.75 2.54
N ASN A 238 5.57 -21.44 1.48
CA ASN A 238 5.92 -22.40 0.43
C ASN A 238 6.63 -23.66 0.98
N ILE A 239 7.59 -23.52 1.89
CA ILE A 239 8.27 -24.68 2.50
C ILE A 239 7.45 -25.43 3.56
N LEU A 240 6.25 -24.94 3.92
CA LEU A 240 5.30 -25.59 4.84
C LEU A 240 4.04 -26.03 4.06
N ALA A 241 4.29 -26.73 2.95
CA ALA A 241 3.31 -27.16 1.96
C ALA A 241 3.35 -28.68 1.70
N GLY A 242 2.41 -29.18 0.88
CA GLY A 242 2.42 -30.54 0.35
C GLY A 242 1.46 -31.52 1.02
N ILE A 243 0.47 -31.03 1.77
CA ILE A 243 -0.73 -31.79 2.16
C ILE A 243 -1.97 -30.94 1.87
N ASN A 244 -3.05 -31.58 1.41
CA ASN A 244 -4.25 -30.88 0.92
C ASN A 244 -4.82 -29.87 1.93
N GLY A 245 -4.79 -28.58 1.56
CA GLY A 245 -5.36 -27.48 2.32
C GLY A 245 -4.39 -26.68 3.20
N ILE A 246 -3.14 -27.12 3.41
CA ILE A 246 -2.29 -26.53 4.46
C ILE A 246 -1.80 -25.12 4.13
N GLU A 247 -1.52 -24.84 2.86
CA GLU A 247 -0.99 -23.57 2.36
C GLU A 247 -2.03 -22.44 2.57
N VAL A 248 -3.28 -22.72 2.20
CA VAL A 248 -4.40 -21.78 2.36
C VAL A 248 -4.84 -21.70 3.82
N SER A 249 -4.92 -22.83 4.52
CA SER A 249 -5.44 -22.85 5.91
C SER A 249 -4.53 -22.10 6.88
N GLN A 250 -3.21 -22.29 6.78
CA GLN A 250 -2.27 -21.54 7.64
C GLN A 250 -2.34 -20.04 7.35
N SER A 251 -2.45 -19.66 6.07
CA SER A 251 -2.56 -18.27 5.63
C SER A 251 -3.86 -17.62 6.12
N LEU A 252 -4.99 -18.33 6.04
CA LEU A 252 -6.27 -17.88 6.61
C LEU A 252 -6.19 -17.66 8.12
N VAL A 253 -5.58 -18.56 8.87
CA VAL A 253 -5.42 -18.38 10.33
C VAL A 253 -4.53 -17.19 10.66
N ILE A 254 -3.42 -16.98 9.93
CA ILE A 254 -2.56 -15.80 10.11
C ILE A 254 -3.34 -14.52 9.78
N ALA A 255 -4.08 -14.48 8.66
CA ALA A 255 -4.87 -13.33 8.24
C ALA A 255 -5.98 -12.97 9.24
N VAL A 256 -6.70 -13.97 9.76
CA VAL A 256 -7.74 -13.76 10.78
C VAL A 256 -7.13 -13.27 12.10
N LEU A 257 -5.96 -13.79 12.51
CA LEU A 257 -5.28 -13.32 13.73
C LEU A 257 -4.72 -11.90 13.57
N LEU A 258 -4.23 -11.52 12.39
CA LEU A 258 -3.87 -10.13 12.07
C LEU A 258 -5.10 -9.21 12.12
N ALA A 259 -6.20 -9.60 11.46
CA ALA A 259 -7.44 -8.82 11.48
C ALA A 259 -8.02 -8.68 12.90
N LEU A 260 -7.89 -9.70 13.76
CA LEU A 260 -8.26 -9.62 15.18
C LEU A 260 -7.34 -8.66 15.97
N ASN A 261 -6.03 -8.68 15.72
CA ASN A 261 -5.09 -7.68 16.27
C ASN A 261 -5.49 -6.26 15.84
N ASP A 262 -5.78 -6.05 14.56
CA ASP A 262 -6.11 -4.74 14.02
C ASP A 262 -7.44 -4.22 14.59
N CYS A 263 -8.47 -5.06 14.61
CA CYS A 263 -9.74 -4.76 15.29
C CYS A 263 -9.55 -4.41 16.77
N TYR A 264 -8.57 -5.02 17.47
CA TYR A 264 -8.31 -4.69 18.87
C TYR A 264 -7.81 -3.25 19.05
N TYR A 265 -6.91 -2.76 18.18
CA TYR A 265 -6.47 -1.35 18.17
C TYR A 265 -7.55 -0.36 17.71
N LEU A 266 -8.51 -0.81 16.88
CA LEU A 266 -9.68 0.00 16.52
C LEU A 266 -10.68 0.14 17.68
N LEU A 267 -10.73 -0.83 18.59
CA LEU A 267 -11.71 -0.88 19.68
C LEU A 267 -11.16 -0.33 21.02
N ASN A 268 -9.84 -0.43 21.28
CA ASN A 268 -9.25 -0.04 22.56
C ASN A 268 -7.81 0.50 22.41
N PRO A 269 -7.47 1.67 22.98
CA PRO A 269 -8.34 2.82 23.26
C PRO A 269 -8.68 3.58 21.97
N TYR A 270 -9.90 4.11 21.84
CA TYR A 270 -10.32 4.85 20.64
C TYR A 270 -10.36 6.38 20.89
N PRO A 271 -9.83 7.22 19.96
CA PRO A 271 -9.02 6.86 18.80
C PRO A 271 -7.56 6.58 19.17
N HIS A 272 -7.00 5.48 18.64
CA HIS A 272 -5.57 5.16 18.84
C HIS A 272 -4.71 5.88 17.78
N PRO A 273 -3.49 6.39 18.10
CA PRO A 273 -2.62 7.01 17.09
C PRO A 273 -2.26 6.12 15.89
N ALA A 274 -2.33 4.79 16.04
CA ALA A 274 -2.09 3.83 14.95
C ALA A 274 -3.38 3.36 14.24
N THR A 275 -4.54 3.99 14.48
CA THR A 275 -5.83 3.55 13.89
C THR A 275 -5.77 3.53 12.36
N ASP A 276 -5.15 4.54 11.72
CA ASP A 276 -4.97 4.59 10.27
C ASP A 276 -4.15 3.42 9.73
N SER A 277 -3.07 3.03 10.42
CA SER A 277 -2.21 1.90 10.06
C SER A 277 -2.93 0.56 10.16
N HIS A 278 -3.80 0.39 11.17
CA HIS A 278 -4.61 -0.82 11.33
C HIS A 278 -5.83 -0.85 10.39
N LEU A 279 -6.41 0.30 10.03
CA LEU A 279 -7.41 0.41 8.98
C LEU A 279 -6.84 0.05 7.60
N PHE A 280 -5.65 0.56 7.26
CA PHE A 280 -4.92 0.17 6.05
C PHE A 280 -4.74 -1.36 5.98
N SER A 281 -4.28 -1.97 7.07
CA SER A 281 -4.11 -3.42 7.16
C SER A 281 -5.43 -4.17 6.94
N LEU A 282 -6.51 -3.78 7.64
CA LEU A 282 -7.83 -4.40 7.50
C LEU A 282 -8.38 -4.30 6.07
N TYR A 283 -8.19 -3.17 5.38
CA TYR A 283 -8.67 -2.98 4.01
C TYR A 283 -7.99 -3.93 3.01
N MET A 284 -6.75 -4.33 3.28
CA MET A 284 -6.01 -5.32 2.49
C MET A 284 -6.33 -6.76 2.95
N LEU A 285 -6.44 -7.01 4.26
CA LEU A 285 -6.70 -8.33 4.81
C LEU A 285 -8.12 -8.84 4.53
N LEU A 286 -9.14 -7.99 4.52
CA LEU A 286 -10.52 -8.42 4.29
C LEU A 286 -10.72 -9.05 2.89
N PRO A 287 -10.34 -8.41 1.77
CA PRO A 287 -10.37 -9.06 0.45
C PRO A 287 -9.47 -10.30 0.36
N PHE A 288 -8.32 -10.30 1.04
CA PHE A 288 -7.41 -11.47 1.07
C PHE A 288 -8.08 -12.69 1.72
N ILE A 289 -8.79 -12.49 2.84
CA ILE A 289 -9.59 -13.53 3.50
C ILE A 289 -10.70 -14.00 2.56
N GLY A 290 -11.37 -13.10 1.85
CA GLY A 290 -12.42 -13.43 0.87
C GLY A 290 -11.93 -14.39 -0.23
N VAL A 291 -10.87 -14.02 -0.96
CA VAL A 291 -10.33 -14.90 -2.03
C VAL A 291 -9.73 -16.19 -1.47
N SER A 292 -9.10 -16.14 -0.29
CA SER A 292 -8.48 -17.33 0.33
C SER A 292 -9.53 -18.31 0.85
N LEU A 293 -10.67 -17.85 1.38
CA LEU A 293 -11.79 -18.71 1.76
C LEU A 293 -12.40 -19.41 0.54
N ALA A 294 -12.52 -18.70 -0.59
CA ALA A 294 -12.99 -19.28 -1.84
C ALA A 294 -12.04 -20.38 -2.36
N LEU A 295 -10.73 -20.12 -2.34
CA LEU A 295 -9.71 -21.12 -2.70
C LEU A 295 -9.73 -22.32 -1.74
N TRP A 296 -9.87 -22.08 -0.44
CA TRP A 296 -9.94 -23.11 0.59
C TRP A 296 -11.10 -24.08 0.35
N CYS A 297 -12.29 -23.60 -0.03
CA CYS A 297 -13.43 -24.45 -0.37
C CYS A 297 -13.18 -25.45 -1.52
N HIS A 298 -12.19 -25.18 -2.39
CA HIS A 298 -11.80 -26.08 -3.49
C HIS A 298 -10.52 -26.87 -3.22
N ASN A 299 -9.60 -26.32 -2.41
CA ASN A 299 -8.30 -26.91 -2.09
C ASN A 299 -8.32 -27.80 -0.82
N TRP A 300 -9.31 -27.63 0.06
CA TRP A 300 -9.47 -28.45 1.26
C TRP A 300 -9.66 -29.95 0.93
N TYR A 301 -9.24 -30.82 1.84
CA TYR A 301 -9.29 -32.27 1.65
C TYR A 301 -10.73 -32.79 1.38
N PRO A 302 -10.93 -33.66 0.37
CA PRO A 302 -10.00 -34.03 -0.69
C PRO A 302 -9.92 -32.93 -1.77
N SER A 303 -8.70 -32.46 -2.07
CA SER A 303 -8.51 -31.31 -2.94
C SER A 303 -9.04 -31.53 -4.36
N LYS A 304 -9.67 -30.49 -4.90
CA LYS A 304 -10.09 -30.38 -6.29
C LYS A 304 -9.12 -29.55 -7.13
N VAL A 305 -8.27 -28.73 -6.50
CA VAL A 305 -7.33 -27.80 -7.15
C VAL A 305 -6.06 -27.60 -6.32
N PHE A 306 -4.89 -27.50 -6.95
CA PHE A 306 -3.67 -27.06 -6.30
C PHE A 306 -3.45 -25.56 -6.46
N VAL A 307 -2.83 -24.96 -5.44
CA VAL A 307 -2.68 -23.51 -5.33
C VAL A 307 -1.51 -22.95 -6.15
N GLY A 308 -0.47 -23.76 -6.36
CA GLY A 308 0.80 -23.32 -6.97
C GLY A 308 1.64 -22.44 -6.05
N ASP A 309 2.90 -22.25 -6.41
CA ASP A 309 3.82 -21.34 -5.71
C ASP A 309 3.30 -19.89 -5.75
N THR A 310 2.52 -19.53 -6.78
CA THR A 310 1.81 -18.25 -6.90
C THR A 310 1.05 -17.89 -5.62
N TYR A 311 0.25 -18.81 -5.04
CA TYR A 311 -0.52 -18.49 -3.83
C TYR A 311 0.39 -18.23 -2.62
N CYS A 312 1.44 -19.05 -2.45
CA CYS A 312 2.37 -18.92 -1.33
C CYS A 312 3.08 -17.56 -1.35
N TYR A 313 3.48 -17.09 -2.54
CA TYR A 313 4.09 -15.77 -2.70
C TYR A 313 3.09 -14.63 -2.51
N PHE A 314 1.91 -14.75 -3.13
CA PHE A 314 0.82 -13.79 -2.97
C PHE A 314 0.46 -13.59 -1.48
N ALA A 315 0.14 -14.67 -0.76
CA ALA A 315 -0.22 -14.63 0.65
C ALA A 315 0.91 -14.09 1.54
N GLY A 316 2.14 -14.59 1.34
CA GLY A 316 3.29 -14.13 2.11
C GLY A 316 3.61 -12.66 1.90
N MET A 317 3.42 -12.12 0.70
CA MET A 317 3.66 -10.72 0.40
C MET A 317 2.55 -9.80 0.93
N VAL A 318 1.27 -10.24 0.89
CA VAL A 318 0.18 -9.53 1.58
C VAL A 318 0.56 -9.32 3.05
N PHE A 319 1.03 -10.36 3.76
CA PHE A 319 1.47 -10.24 5.15
C PHE A 319 2.69 -9.32 5.33
N ALA A 320 3.69 -9.42 4.45
CA ALA A 320 4.85 -8.54 4.49
C ALA A 320 4.44 -7.06 4.34
N VAL A 321 3.65 -6.74 3.31
CA VAL A 321 3.14 -5.40 2.99
C VAL A 321 2.34 -4.80 4.13
N VAL A 322 1.29 -5.50 4.64
CA VAL A 322 0.45 -4.94 5.71
C VAL A 322 1.23 -4.74 7.00
N SER A 323 2.19 -5.61 7.31
CA SER A 323 2.97 -5.51 8.55
C SER A 323 4.11 -4.50 8.51
N ILE A 324 4.64 -4.20 7.31
CA ILE A 324 5.67 -3.16 7.11
C ILE A 324 5.02 -1.77 7.14
N LEU A 325 3.99 -1.52 6.31
CA LEU A 325 3.28 -0.22 6.29
C LEU A 325 2.41 -0.02 7.54
N GLY A 326 1.92 -1.09 8.15
CA GLY A 326 1.22 -1.04 9.44
C GLY A 326 2.14 -0.94 10.66
N HIS A 327 3.47 -0.95 10.49
CA HIS A 327 4.49 -0.93 11.56
C HIS A 327 4.38 -2.05 12.63
N PHE A 328 3.64 -3.14 12.35
CA PHE A 328 3.47 -4.28 13.26
C PHE A 328 4.20 -5.57 12.81
N SER A 329 5.23 -5.46 11.97
CA SER A 329 6.11 -6.57 11.54
C SER A 329 6.60 -7.49 12.67
N LYS A 330 6.85 -6.94 13.87
CA LYS A 330 7.15 -7.73 15.09
C LYS A 330 6.00 -8.64 15.52
N THR A 331 4.75 -8.17 15.43
CA THR A 331 3.55 -8.98 15.68
C THR A 331 3.40 -10.07 14.63
N LEU A 332 3.64 -9.77 13.34
CA LEU A 332 3.62 -10.78 12.29
C LEU A 332 4.61 -11.93 12.58
N LEU A 333 5.83 -11.62 13.02
CA LEU A 333 6.82 -12.65 13.38
C LEU A 333 6.37 -13.54 14.55
N LEU A 334 5.54 -13.05 15.48
CA LEU A 334 4.93 -13.87 16.54
C LEU A 334 3.83 -14.80 15.98
N LEU A 335 3.09 -14.36 14.96
CA LEU A 335 2.11 -15.21 14.27
C LEU A 335 2.76 -16.24 13.35
N LEU A 336 3.94 -15.94 12.81
CA LEU A 336 4.74 -16.83 11.96
C LEU A 336 5.65 -17.79 12.73
N ILE A 337 5.52 -17.94 14.05
CA ILE A 337 6.37 -18.86 14.85
C ILE A 337 6.43 -20.28 14.27
N PRO A 338 5.33 -20.92 13.82
CA PRO A 338 5.41 -22.27 13.23
C PRO A 338 6.16 -22.31 11.89
N GLN A 339 6.01 -21.28 11.05
CA GLN A 339 6.73 -21.10 9.79
C GLN A 339 8.23 -20.86 10.03
N ILE A 340 8.58 -20.01 11.00
CA ILE A 340 9.95 -19.75 11.46
C ILE A 340 10.57 -21.04 11.99
N PHE A 341 9.85 -21.80 12.82
CA PHE A 341 10.32 -23.09 13.31
C PHE A 341 10.54 -24.10 12.17
N ASN A 342 9.59 -24.23 11.23
CA ASN A 342 9.74 -25.10 10.07
C ASN A 342 10.93 -24.70 9.19
N PHE A 343 11.16 -23.40 9.00
CA PHE A 343 12.32 -22.86 8.29
C PHE A 343 13.63 -23.22 9.00
N LEU A 344 13.79 -22.86 10.28
CA LEU A 344 15.00 -23.13 11.06
C LEU A 344 15.28 -24.63 11.18
N TYR A 345 14.25 -25.45 11.32
CA TYR A 345 14.38 -26.91 11.31
C TYR A 345 14.76 -27.43 9.91
N SER A 346 14.26 -26.83 8.83
CA SER A 346 14.62 -27.16 7.43
C SER A 346 16.03 -26.72 7.02
N VAL A 347 16.63 -25.72 7.66
CA VAL A 347 17.94 -25.11 7.29
C VAL A 347 19.03 -26.15 6.95
N PRO A 348 19.27 -27.22 7.74
CA PRO A 348 20.29 -28.21 7.42
C PRO A 348 20.08 -28.90 6.06
N GLN A 349 18.83 -29.14 5.64
CA GLN A 349 18.53 -29.67 4.31
C GLN A 349 18.59 -28.57 3.24
N LEU A 350 18.00 -27.39 3.48
CA LEU A 350 17.96 -26.29 2.50
C LEU A 350 19.37 -25.85 2.07
N PHE A 351 20.30 -25.71 3.02
CA PHE A 351 21.70 -25.37 2.75
C PHE A 351 22.57 -26.59 2.37
N HIS A 352 21.96 -27.75 2.10
CA HIS A 352 22.63 -28.98 1.66
C HIS A 352 23.74 -29.49 2.62
N ILE A 353 23.64 -29.13 3.91
CA ILE A 353 24.50 -29.67 4.98
C ILE A 353 24.11 -31.14 5.23
N VAL A 354 22.81 -31.42 5.18
CA VAL A 354 22.18 -32.74 5.14
C VAL A 354 21.60 -32.92 3.73
N GLN A 355 21.60 -34.16 3.22
CA GLN A 355 21.03 -34.46 1.91
C GLN A 355 19.55 -34.05 1.87
N CYS A 356 19.17 -33.28 0.85
CA CYS A 356 17.81 -32.78 0.65
C CYS A 356 17.18 -33.49 -0.57
N PRO A 357 16.11 -34.29 -0.38
CA PRO A 357 15.36 -34.83 -1.52
C PRO A 357 14.52 -33.72 -2.18
N ARG A 358 14.18 -33.89 -3.48
CA ARG A 358 13.34 -32.92 -4.23
C ARG A 358 11.97 -32.73 -3.57
N HIS A 359 11.40 -33.78 -2.99
CA HIS A 359 10.12 -33.76 -2.30
C HIS A 359 10.31 -34.15 -0.82
N ARG A 360 9.88 -33.26 0.09
CA ARG A 360 9.98 -33.46 1.55
C ARG A 360 8.64 -33.71 2.23
N LEU A 361 7.53 -33.70 1.49
CA LEU A 361 6.19 -34.03 2.00
C LEU A 361 6.16 -35.45 2.62
N PRO A 362 5.24 -35.73 3.57
CA PRO A 362 5.10 -37.05 4.16
C PRO A 362 4.78 -38.16 3.13
N ARG A 363 5.15 -39.39 3.44
CA ARG A 363 4.94 -40.55 2.56
C ARG A 363 3.54 -41.12 2.76
N PHE A 364 2.72 -41.15 1.71
CA PHE A 364 1.42 -41.84 1.76
C PHE A 364 1.57 -43.36 1.67
N ASN A 365 0.98 -44.09 2.61
CA ASN A 365 0.90 -45.55 2.60
C ASN A 365 -0.49 -46.02 2.13
N SER A 366 -0.55 -46.59 0.93
CA SER A 366 -1.80 -47.03 0.30
C SER A 366 -2.47 -48.22 0.99
N ARG A 367 -1.79 -48.96 1.87
CA ARG A 367 -2.37 -50.08 2.62
C ARG A 367 -3.10 -49.63 3.88
N THR A 368 -2.56 -48.62 4.56
CA THR A 368 -3.13 -48.06 5.81
C THR A 368 -4.02 -46.84 5.55
N ASN A 369 -3.87 -46.21 4.38
CA ASN A 369 -4.49 -44.92 4.02
C ASN A 369 -4.08 -43.77 4.96
N LEU A 370 -2.82 -43.84 5.45
CA LEU A 370 -2.21 -42.87 6.36
C LEU A 370 -0.95 -42.25 5.76
N MET A 371 -0.62 -41.04 6.20
CA MET A 371 0.64 -40.36 5.99
C MET A 371 1.64 -40.82 7.05
N GLU A 372 2.81 -41.27 6.61
CA GLU A 372 3.96 -41.67 7.42
C GLU A 372 5.11 -40.67 7.21
N PRO A 373 6.05 -40.52 8.18
CA PRO A 373 7.21 -39.67 7.98
C PRO A 373 8.00 -40.07 6.73
N SER A 374 8.26 -39.12 5.82
CA SER A 374 9.18 -39.38 4.71
C SER A 374 10.64 -39.34 5.20
N VAL A 375 11.48 -40.18 4.59
CA VAL A 375 12.89 -40.37 4.96
C VAL A 375 13.82 -39.95 3.83
N THR A 376 15.03 -39.55 4.21
CA THR A 376 16.20 -39.47 3.34
C THR A 376 17.02 -40.74 3.55
N GLU A 377 17.27 -41.47 2.47
CA GLU A 377 18.11 -42.67 2.44
C GLU A 377 19.59 -42.27 2.26
N TRP A 378 20.47 -42.82 3.11
CA TRP A 378 21.90 -42.55 3.10
C TRP A 378 22.65 -43.71 2.43
N GLN A 379 23.12 -43.50 1.20
CA GLN A 379 23.94 -44.48 0.48
C GLN A 379 25.34 -44.66 1.11
N TYR A 380 25.83 -43.62 1.79
CA TYR A 380 27.11 -43.60 2.48
C TYR A 380 26.90 -42.99 3.87
N PRO A 381 27.65 -43.44 4.90
CA PRO A 381 27.49 -42.90 6.24
C PRO A 381 27.76 -41.38 6.29
N PRO A 382 26.91 -40.59 6.97
CA PRO A 382 27.12 -39.15 7.10
C PRO A 382 28.44 -38.83 7.81
N LYS A 383 29.01 -37.65 7.51
CA LYS A 383 30.23 -37.14 8.17
C LYS A 383 30.12 -37.26 9.69
N PRO A 384 31.19 -37.57 10.45
CA PRO A 384 31.09 -37.91 11.88
C PRO A 384 30.31 -36.89 12.73
N ILE A 385 30.52 -35.59 12.50
CA ILE A 385 29.81 -34.50 13.19
C ILE A 385 28.30 -34.55 12.91
N ILE A 386 27.91 -34.79 11.65
CA ILE A 386 26.50 -34.91 11.24
C ILE A 386 25.89 -36.19 11.83
N SER A 387 26.64 -37.30 11.86
CA SER A 387 26.17 -38.55 12.47
C SER A 387 25.90 -38.40 13.98
N VAL A 388 26.78 -37.70 14.71
CA VAL A 388 26.56 -37.36 16.12
C VAL A 388 25.35 -36.43 16.30
N LEU A 389 25.21 -35.40 15.45
CA LEU A 389 24.07 -34.49 15.49
C LEU A 389 22.73 -35.21 15.23
N LEU A 390 22.67 -36.06 14.21
CA LEU A 390 21.46 -36.85 13.90
C LEU A 390 21.08 -37.77 15.06
N LYS A 391 22.06 -38.48 15.65
CA LYS A 391 21.82 -39.33 16.84
C LYS A 391 21.41 -38.52 18.08
N LEU A 392 21.89 -37.29 18.23
CA LEU A 392 21.46 -36.39 19.30
C LEU A 392 20.01 -35.93 19.08
N LEU A 393 19.64 -35.54 17.86
CA LEU A 393 18.29 -35.11 17.52
C LEU A 393 17.28 -36.27 17.64
N ASP A 394 17.65 -37.49 17.26
CA ASP A 394 16.88 -38.73 17.48
C ASP A 394 16.62 -38.96 18.98
N LYS A 395 17.66 -38.84 19.82
CA LYS A 395 17.55 -38.94 21.28
C LYS A 395 16.69 -37.83 21.91
N LEU A 396 16.59 -36.67 21.27
CA LEU A 396 15.70 -35.56 21.66
C LEU A 396 14.27 -35.72 21.09
N TYR A 397 13.97 -36.81 20.39
CA TYR A 397 12.72 -37.05 19.65
C TYR A 397 12.43 -35.98 18.58
N LEU A 398 13.46 -35.27 18.10
CA LEU A 398 13.33 -34.22 17.09
C LEU A 398 13.44 -34.73 15.65
N LEU A 399 13.77 -36.01 15.45
CA LEU A 399 13.69 -36.74 14.19
C LEU A 399 13.70 -38.24 14.50
N ARG A 400 13.63 -39.11 13.48
CA ARG A 400 13.89 -40.54 13.62
C ARG A 400 15.04 -40.98 12.73
N VAL A 401 15.98 -41.76 13.29
CA VAL A 401 17.10 -42.39 12.59
C VAL A 401 16.92 -43.92 12.55
N THR A 402 17.18 -44.51 11.39
CA THR A 402 17.40 -45.96 11.26
C THR A 402 18.91 -46.21 11.18
N THR A 403 19.43 -47.16 11.96
CA THR A 403 20.83 -47.60 11.90
C THR A 403 20.99 -49.05 11.48
N ASN A 404 22.05 -49.36 10.75
CA ASN A 404 22.44 -50.75 10.45
C ASN A 404 22.99 -51.49 11.69
N GLN A 405 23.31 -52.78 11.54
CA GLN A 405 23.90 -53.61 12.60
C GLN A 405 25.28 -53.12 13.09
N GLU A 406 25.96 -52.29 12.31
CA GLU A 406 27.27 -51.69 12.63
C GLU A 406 27.14 -50.30 13.31
N GLY A 407 25.90 -49.84 13.56
CA GLY A 407 25.63 -48.53 14.16
C GLY A 407 25.82 -47.33 13.22
N GLN A 408 25.96 -47.57 11.91
CA GLN A 408 25.95 -46.53 10.88
C GLN A 408 24.52 -46.11 10.54
N ILE A 409 24.32 -44.85 10.16
CA ILE A 409 22.99 -44.31 9.79
C ILE A 409 22.65 -44.71 8.37
N THR A 410 21.49 -45.34 8.16
CA THR A 410 20.96 -45.72 6.84
C THR A 410 19.82 -44.82 6.39
N GLU A 411 19.00 -44.32 7.33
CA GLU A 411 17.86 -43.46 7.03
C GLU A 411 17.70 -42.39 8.11
N SER A 412 17.22 -41.21 7.72
CA SER A 412 16.77 -40.17 8.65
C SER A 412 15.51 -39.49 8.14
N THR A 413 14.53 -39.22 9.00
CA THR A 413 13.31 -38.48 8.59
C THR A 413 13.62 -37.09 8.06
N ASN A 414 12.84 -36.63 7.09
CA ASN A 414 12.96 -35.30 6.49
C ASN A 414 12.71 -34.17 7.48
N PHE A 415 13.48 -33.10 7.35
CA PHE A 415 13.46 -31.95 8.25
C PHE A 415 12.36 -30.96 7.84
N THR A 416 11.12 -31.29 8.19
CA THR A 416 9.98 -30.37 8.14
C THR A 416 9.01 -30.67 9.29
N LEU A 417 8.32 -29.64 9.75
CA LEU A 417 7.30 -29.70 10.79
C LEU A 417 6.21 -30.75 10.50
N LEU A 418 5.87 -30.97 9.22
CA LEU A 418 4.95 -32.04 8.78
C LEU A 418 5.42 -33.44 9.22
N ASN A 419 6.69 -33.77 8.96
CA ASN A 419 7.25 -35.07 9.35
C ASN A 419 7.53 -35.14 10.84
N LEU A 420 7.95 -34.04 11.48
CA LEU A 420 8.14 -33.97 12.93
C LEU A 420 6.84 -34.28 13.69
N TRP A 421 5.71 -33.73 13.24
CA TRP A 421 4.40 -34.02 13.82
C TRP A 421 4.04 -35.51 13.75
N LEU A 422 4.37 -36.17 12.64
CA LEU A 422 4.18 -37.61 12.45
C LEU A 422 5.21 -38.46 13.23
N VAL A 423 6.40 -37.93 13.53
CA VAL A 423 7.38 -38.57 14.42
C VAL A 423 6.88 -38.55 15.88
N TRP A 424 6.33 -37.43 16.34
CA TRP A 424 5.78 -37.28 17.70
C TRP A 424 4.46 -38.03 17.92
N PHE A 425 3.51 -37.91 16.98
CA PHE A 425 2.13 -38.37 17.18
C PHE A 425 1.73 -39.56 16.31
N GLY A 426 2.70 -40.15 15.58
CA GLY A 426 2.50 -41.31 14.72
C GLY A 426 1.80 -41.02 13.38
N PRO A 427 1.61 -42.05 12.54
CA PRO A 427 0.96 -41.92 11.24
C PRO A 427 -0.49 -41.44 11.34
N LYS A 428 -0.92 -40.54 10.46
CA LYS A 428 -2.24 -39.87 10.49
C LYS A 428 -2.87 -39.80 9.11
N ARG A 429 -4.19 -39.72 9.04
CA ARG A 429 -4.88 -39.36 7.80
C ARG A 429 -4.54 -37.90 7.46
N GLU A 430 -4.44 -37.59 6.18
CA GLU A 430 -3.92 -36.30 5.68
C GLU A 430 -4.69 -35.08 6.19
N ASP A 431 -6.02 -35.12 6.14
CA ASP A 431 -6.92 -34.10 6.71
C ASP A 431 -6.72 -33.93 8.22
N ARG A 432 -6.47 -35.03 8.95
CA ARG A 432 -6.25 -34.99 10.39
C ARG A 432 -4.90 -34.36 10.72
N LEU A 433 -3.86 -34.63 9.92
CA LEU A 433 -2.57 -33.95 10.03
C LEU A 433 -2.71 -32.45 9.76
N ALA A 434 -3.42 -32.07 8.70
CA ALA A 434 -3.69 -30.66 8.38
C ALA A 434 -4.45 -29.95 9.50
N MET A 435 -5.53 -30.55 10.03
CA MET A 435 -6.32 -29.99 11.13
C MET A 435 -5.54 -29.86 12.44
N GLU A 436 -4.67 -30.81 12.78
CA GLU A 436 -3.85 -30.73 14.00
C GLU A 436 -2.76 -29.65 13.90
N LEU A 437 -2.12 -29.51 12.73
CA LEU A 437 -1.18 -28.42 12.48
C LEU A 437 -1.87 -27.05 12.43
N LEU A 438 -3.08 -26.97 11.90
CA LEU A 438 -3.91 -25.76 11.91
C LEU A 438 -4.32 -25.36 13.33
N ALA A 439 -4.70 -26.33 14.17
CA ALA A 439 -5.00 -26.11 15.58
C ALA A 439 -3.76 -25.61 16.33
N MET A 440 -2.58 -26.19 16.06
CA MET A 440 -1.31 -25.73 16.61
C MET A 440 -0.97 -24.30 16.15
N GLN A 441 -1.11 -23.98 14.86
CA GLN A 441 -0.94 -22.62 14.32
C GLN A 441 -1.85 -21.62 15.03
N THR A 442 -3.11 -21.99 15.24
CA THR A 442 -4.11 -21.14 15.91
C THR A 442 -3.75 -20.90 17.39
N VAL A 443 -3.36 -21.95 18.12
CA VAL A 443 -2.96 -21.85 19.53
C VAL A 443 -1.68 -21.04 19.70
N VAL A 444 -0.66 -21.29 18.87
CA VAL A 444 0.60 -20.53 18.89
C VAL A 444 0.38 -19.07 18.50
N GLY A 445 -0.49 -18.81 17.52
CA GLY A 445 -0.85 -17.46 17.11
C GLY A 445 -1.61 -16.67 18.18
N PHE A 446 -2.60 -17.27 18.85
CA PHE A 446 -3.26 -16.65 20.01
C PHE A 446 -2.30 -16.44 21.18
N LEU A 447 -1.37 -17.37 21.43
CA LEU A 447 -0.30 -17.17 22.41
C LEU A 447 0.62 -16.00 22.02
N GLY A 448 0.93 -15.84 20.73
CA GLY A 448 1.66 -14.70 20.17
C GLY A 448 0.96 -13.37 20.44
N LEU A 449 -0.34 -13.28 20.16
CA LEU A 449 -1.15 -12.09 20.48
C LEU A 449 -1.25 -11.85 22.00
N PHE A 450 -1.43 -12.90 22.79
CA PHE A 450 -1.46 -12.80 24.24
C PHE A 450 -0.13 -12.25 24.80
N ILE A 451 1.01 -12.73 24.31
CA ILE A 451 2.33 -12.18 24.62
C ILE A 451 2.43 -10.72 24.17
N ARG A 452 1.95 -10.40 22.95
CA ARG A 452 1.99 -9.07 22.36
C ARG A 452 1.22 -8.01 23.16
N HIS A 453 0.11 -8.37 23.79
CA HIS A 453 -0.77 -7.42 24.50
C HIS A 453 -0.70 -7.51 26.03
N ASN A 454 -0.15 -8.58 26.61
CA ASN A 454 -0.06 -8.75 28.08
C ASN A 454 1.38 -8.81 28.60
N PHE A 455 2.34 -9.26 27.77
CA PHE A 455 3.75 -9.41 28.15
C PHE A 455 4.68 -8.40 27.46
N ALA A 456 4.17 -7.51 26.60
CA ALA A 456 4.95 -6.40 26.04
C ALA A 456 5.60 -5.56 27.16
N MET A 457 4.87 -5.28 28.25
CA MET A 457 5.40 -4.52 29.40
C MET A 457 6.50 -5.23 30.20
N VAL A 458 6.76 -6.52 29.96
CA VAL A 458 7.91 -7.25 30.55
C VAL A 458 9.20 -7.00 29.77
N LEU A 459 9.08 -6.69 28.47
CA LEU A 459 10.20 -6.48 27.56
C LEU A 459 10.39 -5.01 27.16
N PHE A 460 9.36 -4.17 27.27
CA PHE A 460 9.36 -2.76 26.89
C PHE A 460 8.64 -1.94 27.97
N GLU A 461 9.04 -0.70 28.23
CA GLU A 461 8.42 0.11 29.31
C GLU A 461 7.02 0.63 28.99
N LYS A 462 6.68 0.73 27.71
CA LYS A 462 5.37 1.17 27.23
C LYS A 462 4.80 0.07 26.36
N ASP A 463 3.54 -0.29 26.60
CA ASP A 463 2.77 -1.04 25.61
C ASP A 463 2.22 -0.08 24.56
N ASN A 464 2.04 -0.59 23.35
CA ASN A 464 1.46 0.16 22.23
C ASN A 464 -0.05 0.39 22.39
N LEU A 465 -0.71 -0.13 23.43
CA LEU A 465 -2.12 0.15 23.72
C LEU A 465 -2.33 1.24 24.77
N LEU A 466 -1.42 1.40 25.72
CA LEU A 466 -1.57 2.36 26.81
C LEU A 466 -0.99 3.72 26.40
N PHE A 467 -1.70 4.40 25.49
CA PHE A 467 -1.50 5.83 25.29
C PHE A 467 -2.21 6.59 26.42
N GLU A 468 -1.48 6.91 27.49
CA GLU A 468 -1.89 7.98 28.39
C GLU A 468 -1.85 9.30 27.59
N ALA A 469 -3.01 9.71 27.07
CA ALA A 469 -3.21 11.11 26.73
C ALA A 469 -2.88 11.94 27.98
N PRO A 470 -2.08 13.02 27.87
CA PRO A 470 -1.72 13.82 29.03
C PRO A 470 -3.02 14.32 29.68
N ALA A 471 -3.27 13.86 30.90
CA ALA A 471 -4.51 14.16 31.59
C ALA A 471 -4.69 15.68 31.64
N MET A 472 -5.81 16.17 31.11
CA MET A 472 -6.20 17.57 31.18
C MET A 472 -6.68 17.88 32.61
N SER A 473 -5.76 17.76 33.58
CA SER A 473 -6.03 17.93 34.99
C SER A 473 -6.16 19.42 35.30
N GLU A 474 -7.33 19.81 35.78
CA GLU A 474 -7.57 21.14 36.34
C GLU A 474 -6.47 21.50 37.37
N GLN A 475 -5.85 22.66 37.21
CA GLN A 475 -4.83 23.13 38.15
C GLN A 475 -5.47 23.56 39.47
N PRO A 476 -4.86 23.16 40.61
CA PRO A 476 -4.68 24.05 41.73
C PRO A 476 -3.22 24.53 41.78
N ARG A 477 -3.04 25.85 41.78
CA ARG A 477 -1.73 26.50 42.01
C ARG A 477 -1.18 26.10 43.37
N VAL A 478 0.13 25.80 43.52
CA VAL A 478 1.01 26.16 44.67
C VAL A 478 2.42 25.52 44.57
N TRP A 479 3.43 26.38 44.38
CA TRP A 479 4.85 26.31 44.79
C TRP A 479 5.81 25.13 44.43
N GLN A 480 6.66 25.42 43.44
CA GLN A 480 8.14 25.28 43.42
C GLN A 480 8.85 24.14 44.21
N LYS A 481 9.64 23.33 43.47
CA LYS A 481 11.08 23.08 43.72
C LYS A 481 11.79 22.52 42.46
N PRO A 482 13.13 22.63 42.32
CA PRO A 482 13.82 22.47 41.04
C PRO A 482 14.18 21.00 40.71
N ILE A 483 14.17 20.66 39.43
CA ILE A 483 14.58 19.34 38.91
C ILE A 483 16.05 19.36 38.47
N ASN A 484 16.72 18.21 38.63
CA ASN A 484 18.17 18.05 38.46
C ASN A 484 18.70 18.32 37.04
N ARG A 485 19.96 18.76 37.00
CA ARG A 485 20.59 19.45 35.86
C ARG A 485 21.20 18.53 34.79
N ASP A 486 21.12 17.21 34.94
CA ASP A 486 21.93 16.25 34.16
C ASP A 486 21.17 15.45 33.09
N VAL A 487 19.83 15.44 33.09
CA VAL A 487 19.04 14.76 32.04
C VAL A 487 19.04 15.55 30.72
N GLY A 488 19.03 16.89 30.82
CA GLY A 488 18.96 17.80 29.66
C GLY A 488 20.20 17.81 28.76
N ARG A 489 21.31 17.15 29.13
CA ARG A 489 22.54 17.12 28.32
C ARG A 489 22.59 15.94 27.33
N VAL A 490 21.81 14.88 27.54
CA VAL A 490 21.79 13.70 26.65
C VAL A 490 20.74 13.86 25.55
N VAL A 491 19.56 14.38 25.88
CA VAL A 491 18.49 14.69 24.91
C VAL A 491 18.97 15.71 23.86
N LYS A 492 19.85 16.64 24.26
CA LYS A 492 20.38 17.72 23.40
C LYS A 492 21.33 17.27 22.28
N LYS A 493 21.76 16.00 22.26
CA LYS A 493 22.87 15.53 21.40
C LYS A 493 22.43 14.54 20.31
N LEU A 494 21.13 14.34 20.11
CA LEU A 494 20.58 13.25 19.28
C LEU A 494 19.51 13.67 18.25
N LEU A 495 19.18 14.95 18.18
CA LEU A 495 18.70 15.56 16.95
C LEU A 495 19.91 16.25 16.30
N GLU A 496 19.96 16.40 14.98
CA GLU A 496 20.60 17.59 14.40
C GLU A 496 19.68 18.76 14.75
N MET A 497 19.77 19.21 16.01
CA MET A 497 18.91 20.26 16.52
C MET A 497 19.33 21.54 15.80
N SER A 498 18.39 22.18 15.11
CA SER A 498 18.52 23.61 14.82
C SER A 498 18.91 24.30 16.12
N VAL A 499 20.10 24.93 16.17
CA VAL A 499 20.66 25.49 17.43
C VAL A 499 19.71 26.51 18.04
N VAL A 500 18.86 27.11 17.21
CA VAL A 500 17.71 27.91 17.59
C VAL A 500 16.42 27.17 17.24
N SER A 501 15.50 27.06 18.20
CA SER A 501 14.17 26.47 17.99
C SER A 501 13.09 27.49 18.32
N LEU A 502 12.20 27.78 17.36
CA LEU A 502 11.04 28.64 17.61
C LEU A 502 10.00 27.88 18.44
N LEU A 503 9.71 28.37 19.64
CA LEU A 503 8.73 27.78 20.56
C LEU A 503 7.31 28.31 20.33
N GLY A 504 7.19 29.57 19.92
CA GLY A 504 5.90 30.17 19.60
C GLY A 504 6.04 31.64 19.23
N VAL A 505 5.05 32.15 18.50
CA VAL A 505 4.89 33.57 18.18
C VAL A 505 3.44 33.92 18.51
N ASN A 506 3.24 34.98 19.29
CA ASN A 506 1.93 35.46 19.68
C ASN A 506 1.69 36.86 19.08
N VAL A 507 0.54 37.06 18.44
CA VAL A 507 0.19 38.32 17.78
C VAL A 507 -0.56 39.20 18.78
N LEU A 508 0.02 40.33 19.17
CA LEU A 508 -0.55 41.16 20.25
C LEU A 508 -1.55 42.20 19.72
N ASN A 509 -1.21 42.90 18.65
CA ASN A 509 -2.02 43.98 18.09
C ASN A 509 -2.97 43.46 16.99
N ASN A 510 -3.96 42.66 17.37
CA ASN A 510 -4.93 42.07 16.45
C ASN A 510 -6.32 41.89 17.08
N PRO A 511 -7.43 42.26 16.40
CA PRO A 511 -7.52 42.95 15.12
C PRO A 511 -7.33 44.47 15.25
N ALA A 512 -6.58 45.08 14.33
CA ALA A 512 -6.13 46.47 14.37
C ALA A 512 -6.53 47.23 13.10
N LYS A 513 -6.27 48.55 13.03
CA LYS A 513 -6.43 49.30 11.77
C LYS A 513 -5.29 48.98 10.81
N PHE A 514 -5.52 49.18 9.51
CA PHE A 514 -4.50 48.94 8.48
C PHE A 514 -3.18 49.69 8.76
N GLY A 515 -3.27 50.95 9.21
CA GLY A 515 -2.14 51.84 9.49
C GLY A 515 -1.54 51.73 10.90
N ASP A 516 -1.93 50.77 11.74
CA ASP A 516 -1.30 50.55 13.06
C ASP A 516 -0.01 49.72 12.93
N ALA A 517 0.92 49.78 13.88
CA ALA A 517 2.12 48.93 13.87
C ALA A 517 1.80 47.44 14.11
N TYR A 518 2.53 46.54 13.45
CA TYR A 518 2.48 45.09 13.72
C TYR A 518 3.27 44.77 14.99
N GLN A 519 2.72 43.94 15.87
CA GLN A 519 3.40 43.55 17.12
C GLN A 519 3.36 42.03 17.31
N PHE A 520 4.53 41.40 17.18
CA PHE A 520 4.74 39.97 17.33
C PHE A 520 5.59 39.69 18.57
N GLU A 521 5.05 38.95 19.53
CA GLU A 521 5.80 38.44 20.66
C GLU A 521 6.45 37.11 20.27
N ILE A 522 7.77 37.12 20.04
CA ILE A 522 8.53 35.97 19.53
C ILE A 522 9.22 35.28 20.71
N THR A 523 8.98 33.97 20.88
CA THR A 523 9.61 33.13 21.90
C THR A 523 10.38 31.99 21.25
N PHE A 524 11.69 31.92 21.51
CA PHE A 524 12.58 30.92 20.92
C PHE A 524 13.59 30.38 21.95
N GLU A 525 13.97 29.12 21.83
CA GLU A 525 15.03 28.50 22.63
C GLU A 525 16.35 28.52 21.85
N CYS A 526 17.39 29.09 22.47
CA CYS A 526 18.76 29.05 21.97
C CYS A 526 19.56 28.00 22.75
N LEU A 527 20.10 27.01 22.05
CA LEU A 527 20.65 25.79 22.64
C LEU A 527 22.16 25.89 22.92
N GLU A 528 22.88 26.66 22.11
CA GLU A 528 24.32 26.91 22.21
C GLU A 528 24.60 28.41 21.93
N THR A 529 25.74 28.94 22.38
CA THR A 529 26.09 30.34 22.14
C THR A 529 26.51 30.55 20.68
N LEU A 530 25.68 31.25 19.91
CA LEU A 530 25.99 31.64 18.53
C LEU A 530 27.13 32.67 18.48
N GLN A 531 27.92 32.63 17.40
CA GLN A 531 28.99 33.61 17.15
C GLN A 531 28.50 34.89 16.47
N LYS A 532 27.41 34.81 15.70
CA LYS A 532 26.76 35.93 15.01
C LYS A 532 25.36 36.18 15.59
N ASP A 533 24.77 37.30 15.22
CA ASP A 533 23.41 37.67 15.63
C ASP A 533 22.36 36.94 14.75
N LEU A 534 21.15 36.75 15.28
CA LEU A 534 20.01 36.29 14.47
C LEU A 534 19.33 37.48 13.78
N GLU A 535 19.02 37.35 12.51
CA GLU A 535 18.21 38.31 11.76
C GLU A 535 16.74 37.86 11.79
N TRP A 536 15.84 38.75 12.22
CA TRP A 536 14.40 38.57 12.16
C TRP A 536 13.81 39.62 11.23
N LYS A 537 13.22 39.18 10.12
CA LYS A 537 12.68 40.06 9.08
C LYS A 537 11.19 39.80 8.88
N LEU A 538 10.43 40.88 8.70
CA LEU A 538 8.99 40.81 8.43
C LEU A 538 8.70 41.36 7.04
N THR A 539 8.15 40.53 6.17
CA THR A 539 7.78 40.89 4.79
C THR A 539 6.27 40.81 4.63
N TYR A 540 5.65 41.87 4.11
CA TYR A 540 4.26 41.92 3.69
C TYR A 540 4.18 41.61 2.19
N VAL A 541 3.37 40.62 1.81
CA VAL A 541 3.16 40.25 0.41
C VAL A 541 2.25 41.25 -0.26
N GLY A 542 2.75 41.93 -1.29
CA GLY A 542 2.08 43.10 -1.88
C GLY A 542 1.08 42.78 -2.99
N SER A 543 1.26 41.65 -3.67
CA SER A 543 0.36 41.13 -4.69
C SER A 543 0.38 39.61 -4.65
N ALA A 544 -0.74 38.96 -4.99
CA ALA A 544 -0.80 37.50 -5.08
C ALA A 544 -0.13 36.93 -6.34
N THR A 545 0.20 37.78 -7.33
CA THR A 545 0.70 37.37 -8.66
C THR A 545 2.07 37.94 -9.02
N SER A 546 2.67 38.80 -8.18
CA SER A 546 3.99 39.39 -8.45
C SER A 546 4.75 39.78 -7.17
N ASP A 547 5.98 39.26 -7.05
CA ASP A 547 6.92 39.57 -5.96
C ASP A 547 7.43 41.03 -6.00
N GLU A 548 7.22 41.78 -7.09
CA GLU A 548 7.70 43.18 -7.21
C GLU A 548 7.04 44.15 -6.20
N HIS A 549 5.84 43.78 -5.73
CA HIS A 549 5.05 44.55 -4.79
C HIS A 549 5.40 44.26 -3.32
N ASP A 550 6.25 43.27 -3.05
CA ASP A 550 6.59 42.87 -1.69
C ASP A 550 7.38 43.94 -0.93
N GLN A 551 7.04 44.04 0.36
CA GLN A 551 7.56 45.07 1.24
C GLN A 551 8.13 44.45 2.51
N GLU A 552 9.45 44.52 2.64
CA GLU A 552 10.11 44.40 3.93
C GLU A 552 9.66 45.57 4.82
N LEU A 553 9.00 45.24 5.93
CA LEU A 553 8.46 46.21 6.89
C LEU A 553 9.52 46.62 7.90
N ASP A 554 10.23 45.65 8.47
CA ASP A 554 11.38 45.86 9.35
C ASP A 554 12.28 44.61 9.41
N SER A 555 13.55 44.81 9.78
CA SER A 555 14.54 43.75 10.06
C SER A 555 15.34 44.07 11.33
N LEU A 556 15.33 43.13 12.28
CA LEU A 556 15.99 43.24 13.57
C LEU A 556 17.09 42.19 13.72
N LEU A 557 18.31 42.67 13.98
CA LEU A 557 19.43 41.83 14.43
C LEU A 557 19.41 41.68 15.96
N VAL A 558 19.40 40.43 16.43
CA VAL A 558 19.30 40.08 17.85
C VAL A 558 20.56 39.32 18.29
N GLY A 559 21.39 39.96 19.10
CA GLY A 559 22.48 39.32 19.82
C GLY A 559 23.25 40.24 20.78
N PRO A 560 24.18 39.70 21.59
CA PRO A 560 24.50 38.27 21.73
C PRO A 560 23.42 37.52 22.52
N ILE A 561 23.01 36.35 22.02
CA ILE A 561 21.87 35.60 22.58
C ILE A 561 22.32 34.67 23.71
N PRO A 562 21.77 34.77 24.93
CA PRO A 562 22.08 33.85 26.02
C PRO A 562 21.41 32.48 25.79
N VAL A 563 22.10 31.41 26.18
CA VAL A 563 21.58 30.04 26.11
C VAL A 563 20.37 29.87 27.04
N GLY A 564 19.25 29.40 26.48
CA GLY A 564 17.97 29.24 27.14
C GLY A 564 16.80 29.78 26.31
N VAL A 565 15.64 29.91 26.95
CA VAL A 565 14.45 30.49 26.33
C VAL A 565 14.55 32.01 26.35
N ASN A 566 14.53 32.60 25.16
CA ASN A 566 14.52 34.04 24.92
C ASN A 566 13.13 34.46 24.42
N LYS A 567 12.69 35.63 24.86
CA LYS A 567 11.40 36.21 24.47
C LYS A 567 11.55 37.71 24.31
N PHE A 568 11.08 38.25 23.19
CA PHE A 568 11.07 39.67 22.89
C PHE A 568 9.81 40.04 22.11
N VAL A 569 9.53 41.34 22.02
CA VAL A 569 8.45 41.88 21.16
C VAL A 569 9.13 42.52 19.96
N PHE A 570 8.74 42.07 18.77
CA PHE A 570 9.11 42.64 17.49
C PHE A 570 7.96 43.55 17.04
N GLU A 571 8.26 44.84 16.88
CA GLU A 571 7.32 45.87 16.45
C GLU A 571 7.77 46.40 15.09
N ALA A 572 6.88 46.41 14.10
CA ALA A 572 7.21 46.81 12.72
C ALA A 572 6.13 47.75 12.15
N ASP A 573 6.58 48.68 11.31
CA ASP A 573 5.72 49.68 10.69
C ASP A 573 4.71 49.06 9.68
N PRO A 574 3.57 49.71 9.43
CA PRO A 574 2.60 49.26 8.42
C PRO A 574 3.17 49.36 6.98
N PRO A 575 2.70 48.52 6.03
CA PRO A 575 3.13 48.58 4.64
C PRO A 575 2.78 49.93 3.99
N ASN A 576 3.63 50.38 3.06
CA ASN A 576 3.34 51.59 2.30
C ASN A 576 2.26 51.32 1.24
N THR A 577 1.12 51.99 1.40
CA THR A 577 -0.04 51.85 0.54
C THR A 577 0.17 52.35 -0.89
N THR A 578 1.20 53.16 -1.16
CA THR A 578 1.50 53.62 -2.54
C THR A 578 2.23 52.58 -3.39
N ARG A 579 2.62 51.43 -2.81
CA ARG A 579 3.30 50.32 -3.52
C ARG A 579 2.40 49.10 -3.74
N ILE A 580 1.21 49.08 -3.15
CA ILE A 580 0.21 48.00 -3.28
C ILE A 580 -0.81 48.43 -4.35
N PRO A 581 -1.22 47.55 -5.29
CA PRO A 581 -2.31 47.85 -6.21
C PRO A 581 -3.63 48.14 -5.46
N ASP A 582 -4.35 49.21 -5.83
CA ASP A 582 -5.61 49.61 -5.14
C ASP A 582 -6.66 48.48 -5.06
N ALA A 583 -6.62 47.53 -6.01
CA ALA A 583 -7.51 46.35 -6.04
C ALA A 583 -7.14 45.24 -5.04
N GLU A 584 -5.88 45.19 -4.58
CA GLU A 584 -5.35 44.13 -3.69
C GLU A 584 -5.19 44.59 -2.23
N ILE A 585 -5.52 45.85 -1.92
CA ILE A 585 -5.53 46.38 -0.54
C ILE A 585 -6.60 45.68 0.33
N LEU A 586 -7.72 45.28 -0.28
CA LEU A 586 -8.85 44.62 0.37
C LEU A 586 -8.84 43.10 0.09
N GLY A 587 -9.27 42.30 1.07
CA GLY A 587 -9.27 40.83 0.96
C GLY A 587 -8.10 40.18 1.71
N VAL A 588 -7.70 38.99 1.27
CA VAL A 588 -6.73 38.15 1.99
C VAL A 588 -5.33 38.26 1.38
N THR A 589 -4.36 38.68 2.20
CA THR A 589 -2.93 38.67 1.89
C THR A 589 -2.14 37.79 2.88
N VAL A 590 -0.83 37.70 2.72
CA VAL A 590 0.09 36.96 3.59
C VAL A 590 1.16 37.90 4.15
N ILE A 591 1.50 37.71 5.42
CA ILE A 591 2.67 38.33 6.05
C ILE A 591 3.64 37.23 6.51
N LEU A 592 4.91 37.38 6.17
CA LEU A 592 5.97 36.40 6.36
C LEU A 592 6.96 36.91 7.41
N LEU A 593 7.06 36.23 8.55
CA LEU A 593 8.13 36.42 9.53
C LEU A 593 9.23 35.39 9.23
N THR A 594 10.39 35.85 8.77
CA THR A 594 11.56 35.00 8.50
C THR A 594 12.61 35.16 9.61
N CYS A 595 13.35 34.09 9.86
CA CYS A 595 14.53 34.12 10.71
C CYS A 595 15.72 33.50 10.00
N ALA A 596 16.82 34.25 9.97
CA ALA A 596 18.07 33.88 9.31
C ALA A 596 19.27 33.93 10.27
N TYR A 597 20.25 33.08 9.99
CA TYR A 597 21.56 33.09 10.62
C TYR A 597 22.63 33.19 9.54
N ASP A 598 23.49 34.20 9.62
CA ASP A 598 24.54 34.45 8.61
C ASP A 598 24.01 34.51 7.16
N SER A 599 22.92 35.25 6.97
CA SER A 599 22.15 35.35 5.71
C SER A 599 21.54 34.03 5.20
N ARG A 600 21.45 32.98 6.04
CA ARG A 600 20.78 31.71 5.72
C ARG A 600 19.47 31.58 6.50
N GLU A 601 18.34 31.62 5.79
CA GLU A 601 17.02 31.40 6.39
C GLU A 601 16.88 29.97 6.91
N PHE A 602 16.34 29.80 8.12
CA PHE A 602 16.08 28.48 8.72
C PHE A 602 14.65 28.31 9.25
N VAL A 603 13.92 29.41 9.46
CA VAL A 603 12.49 29.39 9.83
C VAL A 603 11.75 30.47 9.06
N ARG A 604 10.61 30.09 8.45
CA ARG A 604 9.60 30.99 7.89
C ARG A 604 8.27 30.75 8.59
N VAL A 605 7.60 31.81 9.01
CA VAL A 605 6.24 31.75 9.58
C VAL A 605 5.33 32.69 8.80
N GLY A 606 4.45 32.11 7.99
CA GLY A 606 3.44 32.85 7.24
C GLY A 606 2.11 32.91 7.97
N TYR A 607 1.55 34.12 8.11
CA TYR A 607 0.19 34.35 8.58
C TYR A 607 -0.67 34.89 7.44
N TYR A 608 -1.92 34.46 7.37
CA TYR A 608 -2.92 35.12 6.55
C TYR A 608 -3.42 36.39 7.26
N VAL A 609 -3.54 37.47 6.51
CA VAL A 609 -4.10 38.75 6.97
C VAL A 609 -5.32 39.06 6.11
N ASN A 610 -6.49 39.19 6.75
CA ASN A 610 -7.71 39.63 6.08
C ASN A 610 -7.90 41.13 6.30
N ASN A 611 -8.01 41.90 5.23
CA ASN A 611 -8.28 43.33 5.24
C ASN A 611 -9.74 43.58 4.82
N GLU A 612 -10.56 44.04 5.76
CA GLU A 612 -12.01 44.26 5.59
C GLU A 612 -12.40 45.66 6.09
N TYR A 613 -13.53 46.21 5.62
CA TYR A 613 -14.04 47.47 6.17
C TYR A 613 -14.75 47.24 7.51
N ASP A 614 -14.63 48.22 8.42
CA ASP A 614 -15.33 48.26 9.72
C ASP A 614 -16.87 48.22 9.63
N SER A 615 -17.46 48.39 8.44
CA SER A 615 -18.92 48.47 8.22
C SER A 615 -19.39 47.55 7.10
N GLU A 616 -20.36 46.69 7.39
CA GLU A 616 -20.92 45.68 6.46
C GLU A 616 -21.42 46.29 5.14
N GLU A 617 -21.98 47.51 5.16
CA GLU A 617 -22.45 48.23 3.96
C GLU A 617 -21.31 48.51 2.96
N LEU A 618 -20.11 48.86 3.43
CA LEU A 618 -18.94 49.13 2.58
C LEU A 618 -18.21 47.85 2.13
N ASN A 619 -18.47 46.71 2.79
CA ASN A 619 -18.01 45.40 2.33
C ASN A 619 -18.94 44.84 1.23
N ALA A 620 -20.21 45.23 1.20
CA ALA A 620 -21.18 44.81 0.19
C ALA A 620 -21.09 45.62 -1.11
N ASP A 621 -20.75 46.91 -1.03
CA ASP A 621 -20.53 47.80 -2.19
C ASP A 621 -19.24 48.62 -1.99
N PRO A 622 -18.06 48.07 -2.37
CA PRO A 622 -16.78 48.71 -2.11
C PRO A 622 -16.54 49.91 -3.04
N PRO A 623 -16.13 51.08 -2.52
CA PRO A 623 -15.87 52.25 -3.36
C PRO A 623 -14.65 52.03 -4.28
N PRO A 624 -14.63 52.63 -5.49
CA PRO A 624 -13.58 52.40 -6.49
C PRO A 624 -12.19 52.97 -6.13
N LYS A 625 -12.04 53.54 -4.92
CA LYS A 625 -10.76 53.83 -4.28
C LYS A 625 -10.85 53.42 -2.81
N PRO A 626 -9.93 52.58 -2.28
CA PRO A 626 -10.01 52.11 -0.91
C PRO A 626 -9.94 53.24 0.13
N ILE A 627 -10.86 53.25 1.10
CA ILE A 627 -10.86 54.23 2.20
C ILE A 627 -10.07 53.65 3.38
N LEU A 628 -8.75 53.77 3.30
CA LEU A 628 -7.76 53.20 4.24
C LEU A 628 -8.08 53.47 5.73
N GLU A 629 -8.65 54.62 6.08
CA GLU A 629 -9.00 55.00 7.46
C GLU A 629 -10.08 54.11 8.11
N LYS A 630 -10.84 53.37 7.28
CA LYS A 630 -11.91 52.43 7.68
C LYS A 630 -11.58 50.97 7.43
N VAL A 631 -10.35 50.67 6.98
CA VAL A 631 -9.88 49.30 6.75
C VAL A 631 -9.31 48.76 8.05
N ARG A 632 -9.88 47.64 8.49
CA ARG A 632 -9.44 46.84 9.63
C ARG A 632 -8.71 45.62 9.10
N ARG A 633 -7.58 45.29 9.71
CA ARG A 633 -6.83 44.07 9.43
C ARG A 633 -7.04 43.04 10.55
N ASN A 634 -7.21 41.78 10.16
CA ASN A 634 -7.29 40.65 11.05
C ASN A 634 -6.31 39.55 10.62
N ILE A 635 -5.30 39.31 11.46
CA ILE A 635 -4.26 38.29 11.28
C ILE A 635 -4.78 36.97 11.85
N LEU A 636 -4.81 35.90 11.04
CA LEU A 636 -5.24 34.57 11.47
C LEU A 636 -4.15 33.87 12.31
N ALA A 637 -3.96 34.33 13.55
CA ALA A 637 -2.92 33.87 14.46
C ALA A 637 -3.05 32.39 14.89
N GLU A 638 -4.23 31.78 14.74
CA GLU A 638 -4.50 30.40 15.16
C GLU A 638 -3.95 29.33 14.21
N LYS A 639 -3.65 29.67 12.95
CA LYS A 639 -3.19 28.73 11.92
C LYS A 639 -1.99 29.26 11.09
N PRO A 640 -0.84 29.55 11.73
CA PRO A 640 0.37 29.94 11.00
C PRO A 640 0.91 28.78 10.16
N ARG A 641 1.37 29.09 8.94
CA ARG A 641 2.16 28.15 8.12
C ARG A 641 3.63 28.27 8.52
N VAL A 642 4.20 27.22 9.09
CA VAL A 642 5.62 27.19 9.52
C VAL A 642 6.42 26.30 8.57
N THR A 643 7.37 26.90 7.86
CA THR A 643 8.38 26.19 7.06
C THR A 643 9.72 26.24 7.78
N ARG A 644 10.51 25.16 7.71
CA ARG A 644 11.83 25.06 8.34
C ARG A 644 12.84 24.56 7.31
N PHE A 645 14.02 25.17 7.31
CA PHE A 645 15.13 24.80 6.43
C PHE A 645 16.32 24.34 7.29
N ALA A 646 17.03 23.31 6.84
CA ALA A 646 18.19 22.78 7.54
C ALA A 646 19.44 23.60 7.19
N ILE A 647 19.96 24.39 8.15
CA ILE A 647 21.20 25.16 7.98
C ILE A 647 22.34 24.61 8.83
N LYS A 648 23.58 24.79 8.35
CA LYS A 648 24.80 24.54 9.13
C LYS A 648 25.19 25.79 9.90
N TRP A 649 25.30 25.63 11.21
CA TRP A 649 25.67 26.67 12.17
C TRP A 649 27.20 26.74 12.32
N ASP A 650 27.75 27.95 12.38
CA ASP A 650 29.17 28.24 12.67
C ASP A 650 30.24 27.48 11.86
N SER A 651 30.00 27.28 10.55
CA SER A 651 30.98 26.69 9.63
C SER A 651 31.25 27.54 8.39
N ASP A 652 32.50 27.98 8.20
CA ASP A 652 32.98 28.74 7.02
C ASP A 652 32.93 27.95 5.70
N ALA A 653 32.59 26.66 5.73
CA ALA A 653 32.36 25.87 4.54
C ALA A 653 30.98 26.21 3.96
N SER A 654 30.94 26.86 2.79
CA SER A 654 29.73 26.94 1.97
C SER A 654 29.27 25.54 1.60
N ALA A 655 28.23 25.04 2.29
CA ALA A 655 27.31 24.13 1.63
C ALA A 655 26.63 24.94 0.51
N PRO A 656 26.51 24.40 -0.72
CA PRO A 656 25.67 25.04 -1.72
C PRO A 656 24.25 25.14 -1.13
N PRO A 657 23.51 26.22 -1.40
CA PRO A 657 22.13 26.28 -1.00
C PRO A 657 21.36 25.23 -1.82
N GLU A 658 20.93 24.16 -1.15
CA GLU A 658 19.79 23.39 -1.63
C GLU A 658 18.53 24.26 -1.43
N PHE A 659 18.41 25.27 -2.30
CA PHE A 659 17.09 25.63 -2.79
C PHE A 659 16.43 24.34 -3.34
N PRO A 660 15.09 24.24 -3.34
CA PRO A 660 14.43 23.40 -4.32
C PRO A 660 15.06 23.68 -5.70
N PRO A 661 15.18 22.71 -6.61
CA PRO A 661 15.52 23.07 -7.98
C PRO A 661 14.54 24.17 -8.41
N ASP A 662 15.06 25.26 -8.98
CA ASP A 662 14.22 26.28 -9.60
C ASP A 662 13.20 25.53 -10.45
N GLN A 663 11.91 25.83 -10.25
CA GLN A 663 10.93 25.37 -11.22
C GLN A 663 11.44 25.84 -12.58
N PRO A 664 11.54 24.97 -13.60
CA PRO A 664 11.98 25.41 -14.90
C PRO A 664 11.11 26.60 -15.32
N GLU A 665 11.73 27.62 -15.93
CA GLU A 665 11.08 28.85 -16.40
C GLU A 665 10.05 28.53 -17.52
N ALA A 666 8.96 27.87 -17.14
CA ALA A 666 7.91 27.37 -18.01
C ALA A 666 6.63 28.24 -17.91
N ASP A 667 6.49 29.03 -16.84
CA ASP A 667 5.39 29.98 -16.63
C ASP A 667 5.77 31.44 -17.00
N LEU A 668 6.87 31.63 -17.75
CA LEU A 668 7.25 32.94 -18.34
C LEU A 668 7.04 33.01 -19.87
N ASN A 669 6.38 32.02 -20.46
CA ASN A 669 5.71 32.19 -21.75
C ASN A 669 4.24 32.56 -21.49
N ALA A 670 3.80 33.64 -22.13
CA ALA A 670 2.44 34.14 -22.00
C ALA A 670 1.47 33.34 -22.90
N ASP A 671 1.17 32.10 -22.52
CA ASP A 671 0.21 31.24 -23.23
C ASP A 671 -1.25 31.54 -22.78
N GLY A 672 -1.56 32.83 -22.59
CA GLY A 672 -2.88 33.33 -22.21
C GLY A 672 -3.86 33.47 -23.38
N ASP A 673 -3.36 33.41 -24.62
CA ASP A 673 -4.13 33.73 -25.84
C ASP A 673 -4.46 32.50 -26.73
N GLN A 674 -4.16 31.27 -26.29
CA GLN A 674 -4.40 30.07 -27.11
C GLN A 674 -5.38 29.04 -26.50
N TYR A 675 -5.50 28.95 -25.16
CA TYR A 675 -6.43 28.00 -24.53
C TYR A 675 -7.91 28.38 -24.66
N GLY A 676 -8.22 29.65 -24.97
CA GLY A 676 -9.58 30.10 -25.32
C GLY A 676 -9.85 30.18 -26.81
N ALA A 677 -8.87 29.83 -27.66
CA ALA A 677 -9.04 29.77 -29.11
C ALA A 677 -9.48 28.37 -29.55
N GLU A 678 -8.90 27.32 -28.99
CA GLU A 678 -9.25 25.93 -29.34
C GLU A 678 -10.67 25.55 -28.86
N GLU A 679 -11.10 25.97 -27.65
CA GLU A 679 -12.51 25.79 -27.21
C GLU A 679 -13.50 26.64 -28.04
N ALA A 680 -13.08 27.80 -28.57
CA ALA A 680 -13.94 28.66 -29.41
C ALA A 680 -13.99 28.18 -30.88
N GLU A 681 -12.91 27.60 -31.41
CA GLU A 681 -12.89 26.96 -32.73
C GLU A 681 -13.70 25.65 -32.71
N GLU A 682 -13.68 24.86 -31.61
CA GLU A 682 -14.58 23.70 -31.45
C GLU A 682 -16.07 24.12 -31.30
N GLU A 683 -16.40 25.19 -30.56
CA GLU A 683 -17.77 25.72 -30.51
C GLU A 683 -18.22 26.33 -31.86
N GLU A 684 -17.35 26.98 -32.63
CA GLU A 684 -17.66 27.46 -33.99
C GLU A 684 -17.79 26.31 -35.01
N GLU A 685 -17.03 25.22 -34.89
CA GLU A 685 -17.18 24.02 -35.74
C GLU A 685 -18.47 23.23 -35.42
N GLU A 686 -18.86 23.06 -34.15
CA GLU A 686 -20.17 22.45 -33.81
C GLU A 686 -21.34 23.34 -34.30
N ALA A 687 -21.26 24.67 -34.12
CA ALA A 687 -22.29 25.59 -34.62
C ALA A 687 -22.36 25.62 -36.16
N ALA A 688 -21.22 25.48 -36.86
CA ALA A 688 -21.18 25.36 -38.32
C ALA A 688 -21.73 24.01 -38.81
N ALA A 689 -21.54 22.93 -38.05
CA ALA A 689 -22.10 21.61 -38.35
C ALA A 689 -23.63 21.58 -38.20
N GLU A 690 -24.21 22.22 -37.19
CA GLU A 690 -25.67 22.37 -37.06
C GLU A 690 -26.26 23.29 -38.14
N ALA A 691 -25.56 24.36 -38.53
CA ALA A 691 -26.02 25.30 -39.56
C ALA A 691 -26.00 24.73 -41.01
N ALA A 692 -25.36 23.57 -41.23
CA ALA A 692 -25.30 22.91 -42.54
C ALA A 692 -26.48 21.95 -42.82
N ALA A 693 -27.36 21.71 -41.83
CA ALA A 693 -28.48 20.76 -41.91
C ALA A 693 -29.78 21.39 -42.47
N ASP A 694 -29.74 21.72 -43.76
CA ASP A 694 -30.85 22.05 -44.69
C ASP A 694 -31.49 23.47 -44.55
N PRO A 695 -31.70 24.21 -45.66
CA PRO A 695 -32.16 25.60 -45.62
C PRO A 695 -33.64 25.77 -46.03
N ASP A 696 -34.37 26.68 -45.38
CA ASP A 696 -35.28 27.54 -46.15
C ASP A 696 -35.62 28.92 -45.52
N THR A 697 -35.44 29.94 -46.37
CA THR A 697 -36.01 31.30 -46.41
C THR A 697 -36.35 32.14 -45.14
N MET A 698 -35.60 33.24 -44.97
CA MET A 698 -36.00 34.45 -44.25
C MET A 698 -37.14 35.23 -44.96
N VAL A 699 -38.13 35.76 -44.23
CA VAL A 699 -38.80 37.05 -44.54
C VAL A 699 -39.26 37.79 -43.25
N GLN A 700 -38.53 38.84 -42.92
CA GLN A 700 -38.94 40.18 -42.40
C GLN A 700 -40.10 40.44 -41.38
N ASP A 701 -39.74 41.34 -40.45
CA ASP A 701 -40.46 42.55 -39.99
C ASP A 701 -41.40 42.54 -38.75
N ASN A 702 -40.91 43.29 -37.75
CA ASN A 702 -41.58 44.31 -36.91
C ASN A 702 -42.63 43.98 -35.81
N GLU A 703 -42.36 44.60 -34.65
CA GLU A 703 -43.30 45.24 -33.70
C GLU A 703 -44.38 44.43 -32.92
N MET A 704 -44.20 44.47 -31.59
CA MET A 704 -45.22 44.84 -30.58
C MET A 704 -46.52 44.03 -30.39
N ALA A 705 -46.67 43.55 -29.15
CA ALA A 705 -47.87 43.63 -28.30
C ALA A 705 -49.01 42.59 -28.40
N VAL A 706 -49.22 41.92 -27.25
CA VAL A 706 -50.51 41.74 -26.53
C VAL A 706 -51.49 40.61 -26.98
N ASP A 707 -51.59 39.62 -26.08
CA ASP A 707 -52.74 38.81 -25.65
C ASP A 707 -53.53 37.86 -26.59
N VAL A 708 -54.19 36.89 -25.90
CA VAL A 708 -55.40 36.13 -26.28
C VAL A 708 -55.23 34.75 -26.96
N ASP A 709 -54.93 33.75 -26.13
CA ASP A 709 -55.56 32.40 -26.10
C ASP A 709 -57.11 32.53 -26.16
N PRO A 710 -57.96 31.64 -26.77
CA PRO A 710 -57.80 30.17 -26.70
C PRO A 710 -58.46 29.25 -27.78
N ALA A 711 -58.23 27.93 -27.61
CA ALA A 711 -59.14 26.81 -27.96
C ALA A 711 -59.46 26.53 -29.47
N ALA A 712 -60.03 25.38 -29.91
CA ALA A 712 -60.56 24.18 -29.24
C ALA A 712 -60.61 22.97 -30.22
N ALA A 713 -60.75 21.74 -29.67
CA ALA A 713 -61.31 20.53 -30.31
C ALA A 713 -60.61 19.95 -31.57
N GLY A 714 -60.66 18.65 -31.86
CA GLY A 714 -61.23 17.49 -31.15
C GLY A 714 -60.86 16.17 -31.88
N GLU A 715 -61.29 15.03 -31.33
CA GLU A 715 -61.96 13.89 -32.02
C GLU A 715 -61.43 13.43 -33.41
N ASP A 716 -61.15 12.16 -33.72
CA ASP A 716 -61.42 10.86 -33.06
C ASP A 716 -60.54 9.72 -33.64
N GLU A 717 -60.76 8.50 -33.11
CA GLU A 717 -60.55 7.10 -33.58
C GLU A 717 -60.31 6.89 -35.11
N ASP A 718 -59.72 5.80 -35.65
CA ASP A 718 -59.85 4.37 -35.31
C ASP A 718 -58.85 3.44 -36.08
N ALA A 719 -58.74 2.19 -35.62
CA ALA A 719 -58.47 0.88 -36.28
C ALA A 719 -57.46 0.63 -37.45
N GLY A 720 -56.71 -0.47 -37.26
CA GLY A 720 -56.45 -1.53 -38.25
C GLY A 720 -55.16 -1.44 -39.08
N SER A 721 -54.46 -2.50 -39.51
CA SER A 721 -54.42 -3.97 -39.27
C SER A 721 -53.76 -4.58 -40.53
N GLU A 722 -52.95 -5.65 -40.39
CA GLU A 722 -52.64 -6.64 -41.47
C GLU A 722 -51.73 -6.13 -42.65
N ASP A 723 -50.81 -6.89 -43.29
CA ASP A 723 -50.30 -8.26 -43.04
C ASP A 723 -49.03 -8.64 -43.91
N LEU A 724 -48.41 -9.81 -43.62
CA LEU A 724 -47.60 -10.74 -44.49
C LEU A 724 -46.15 -10.38 -44.96
N GLU A 725 -45.09 -11.14 -44.59
CA GLU A 725 -44.39 -12.29 -45.27
C GLU A 725 -43.20 -11.88 -46.21
N ALA A 726 -42.08 -12.61 -46.43
CA ALA A 726 -41.51 -13.89 -45.93
C ALA A 726 -39.98 -14.01 -46.24
N ASP A 727 -39.30 -15.03 -45.66
CA ASP A 727 -38.07 -15.75 -46.11
C ASP A 727 -36.71 -15.01 -46.27
N SER A 728 -35.50 -15.59 -46.14
CA SER A 728 -35.02 -17.00 -46.02
C SER A 728 -33.67 -17.09 -45.23
N SER A 729 -33.14 -18.31 -45.03
CA SER A 729 -32.00 -18.69 -44.15
C SER A 729 -30.72 -19.22 -44.85
N GLY A 730 -29.57 -19.09 -44.17
CA GLY A 730 -28.31 -19.87 -44.33
C GLY A 730 -27.29 -19.32 -45.35
N SER A 731 -25.98 -19.63 -45.33
CA SER A 731 -25.00 -20.23 -44.40
C SER A 731 -23.75 -20.62 -45.23
N GLU A 732 -22.53 -20.62 -44.66
CA GLU A 732 -21.23 -21.05 -45.28
C GLU A 732 -20.68 -20.05 -46.35
N GLU A 733 -19.36 -19.84 -46.59
CA GLU A 733 -18.10 -20.33 -45.98
C GLU A 733 -16.93 -19.31 -46.20
N GLU A 734 -15.67 -19.69 -45.90
CA GLU A 734 -14.45 -18.86 -45.88
C GLU A 734 -13.91 -18.43 -47.27
N GLU A 735 -13.17 -17.31 -47.36
CA GLU A 735 -11.83 -17.26 -48.00
C GLU A 735 -11.04 -15.97 -47.64
N LEU A 736 -9.71 -16.04 -47.84
CA LEU A 736 -8.71 -14.98 -47.55
C LEU A 736 -8.40 -14.17 -48.81
N GLU A 737 -7.89 -12.94 -48.68
CA GLU A 737 -6.76 -12.47 -49.51
C GLU A 737 -6.04 -11.26 -48.87
N GLU A 738 -4.75 -11.13 -49.21
CA GLU A 738 -3.80 -10.11 -48.75
C GLU A 738 -3.60 -9.06 -49.85
N GLU A 739 -3.18 -7.82 -49.52
CA GLU A 739 -2.43 -6.98 -50.45
C GLU A 739 -1.18 -6.40 -49.76
N GLU A 740 -0.04 -6.53 -50.43
CA GLU A 740 1.26 -5.95 -50.06
C GLU A 740 1.43 -4.55 -50.68
N GLU A 741 2.34 -3.73 -50.12
CA GLU A 741 3.12 -2.79 -50.94
C GLU A 741 4.61 -3.18 -50.88
N VAL A 742 5.25 -3.17 -52.06
CA VAL A 742 6.62 -3.64 -52.32
C VAL A 742 7.38 -2.58 -53.12
N GLU A 743 8.62 -2.31 -52.70
CA GLU A 743 9.83 -2.08 -53.52
C GLU A 743 10.96 -1.78 -52.50
N GLY A 744 12.22 -2.25 -52.59
CA GLY A 744 13.05 -2.75 -53.69
C GLY A 744 14.47 -2.20 -53.42
N ASP A 745 15.61 -2.81 -53.75
CA ASP A 745 15.91 -4.03 -54.52
C ASP A 745 17.42 -4.39 -54.30
N ALA A 746 17.90 -5.43 -55.00
CA ALA A 746 19.28 -5.72 -55.41
C ALA A 746 20.05 -6.89 -54.74
N ASP A 747 19.90 -8.05 -55.40
CA ASP A 747 20.97 -8.94 -55.90
C ASP A 747 21.41 -10.19 -55.09
N GLU A 748 20.80 -11.31 -55.51
CA GLU A 748 21.33 -12.68 -55.59
C GLU A 748 22.59 -12.74 -56.51
N ALA A 749 23.36 -13.79 -56.80
CA ALA A 749 23.37 -15.25 -56.57
C ALA A 749 24.86 -15.74 -56.69
N MET A 750 25.29 -17.01 -56.88
CA MET A 750 24.63 -18.31 -57.07
C MET A 750 25.55 -19.47 -56.62
N ASP A 751 24.98 -20.67 -56.62
CA ASP A 751 25.49 -22.04 -56.37
C ASP A 751 26.66 -22.56 -57.26
N MET A 752 27.47 -23.49 -56.72
CA MET A 752 27.75 -24.86 -57.25
C MET A 752 29.06 -25.54 -56.76
N ASP A 753 28.94 -26.87 -56.56
CA ASP A 753 29.95 -27.96 -56.66
C ASP A 753 31.24 -28.03 -55.79
N GLY A 754 31.37 -29.12 -55.02
CA GLY A 754 32.28 -30.21 -55.45
C GLY A 754 33.49 -30.69 -54.61
N VAL A 755 33.32 -31.82 -53.89
CA VAL A 755 34.22 -33.01 -53.84
C VAL A 755 35.52 -33.06 -52.94
N GLU A 756 35.62 -34.21 -52.21
CA GLU A 756 36.78 -34.95 -51.61
C GLU A 756 37.60 -34.51 -50.35
N LYS A 757 37.32 -35.18 -49.20
CA LYS A 757 38.03 -36.33 -48.52
C LYS A 757 39.61 -36.40 -48.50
N PRO A 758 40.27 -37.31 -47.71
CA PRO A 758 39.80 -38.32 -46.71
C PRO A 758 40.62 -38.44 -45.38
N ALA A 759 40.18 -39.30 -44.43
CA ALA A 759 40.98 -40.45 -43.91
C ALA A 759 40.34 -41.23 -42.71
N ASN A 760 40.18 -42.56 -42.88
CA ASN A 760 40.17 -43.73 -41.95
C ASN A 760 39.75 -43.64 -40.45
N GLY A 761 39.14 -44.66 -39.83
CA GLY A 761 38.64 -45.94 -40.35
C GLY A 761 38.76 -47.15 -39.38
N ALA A 762 37.72 -47.99 -39.34
CA ALA A 762 37.66 -49.39 -38.88
C ALA A 762 37.55 -49.77 -37.37
N ALA A 763 36.84 -50.88 -37.16
CA ALA A 763 36.71 -51.77 -36.00
C ALA A 763 36.46 -53.21 -36.57
N PRO A 764 36.27 -54.29 -35.78
CA PRO A 764 36.58 -54.58 -34.37
C PRO A 764 37.48 -55.85 -34.22
N HIS A 765 37.82 -56.25 -32.98
CA HIS A 765 38.15 -57.65 -32.67
C HIS A 765 37.84 -58.00 -31.20
N ALA A 766 37.54 -59.27 -30.92
CA ALA A 766 37.17 -59.78 -29.61
C ALA A 766 38.38 -60.22 -28.77
N ASP A 767 38.25 -60.19 -27.43
CA ASP A 767 38.39 -61.40 -26.61
C ASP A 767 37.89 -61.18 -25.17
N ALA A 768 37.69 -62.28 -24.43
CA ALA A 768 37.18 -62.30 -23.07
C ALA A 768 38.23 -62.75 -22.03
N ILE A 769 37.77 -63.01 -20.80
CA ILE A 769 38.40 -63.78 -19.70
C ILE A 769 39.22 -62.97 -18.66
N MET A 770 38.97 -63.32 -17.38
CA MET A 770 39.69 -63.03 -16.12
C MET A 770 39.43 -61.71 -15.34
N ALA A 771 38.51 -61.83 -14.37
CA ALA A 771 38.75 -61.67 -12.93
C ALA A 771 39.76 -60.62 -12.43
N HIS A 772 39.27 -59.64 -11.66
CA HIS A 772 39.34 -59.75 -10.20
C HIS A 772 38.27 -58.95 -9.46
#